data_AF-A0AA44WAB1-F1
#
_entry.id   AF-A0AA44WAB1-F1
#
_cell.length_a   1.000
_cell.length_b   1.000
_cell.length_c   1.000
_cell.angle_alpha   90.00
_cell.angle_beta   90.00
_cell.angle_gamma   90.00
#
_symmetry.space_group_name_H-M   'P 1'
#
loop_
_entity.id
_entity.type
_entity.pdbx_description
1 polymer ?
#
loop_
_entity_poly.entity_id
_entity_poly.type
_entity_poly.pdbx_seq_one_letter_code
_entity_poly.pdbx_strand_id
1 'polypeptide(L)'
;MSLPPDLRVLCRRLTSTPPAQLPHSIPAFTGHVLRCRDVLSTPHDPKAKDGANEAYMLVHKLKTIITTLLNGKSAAGRFTGVTLVKAVVDVGGWECLRESGPWVRSLLSILQKNDPFAVKELCVVALIKIYTLVNGFQTLTREIATPTIATFFNACLQLVKQPPAGERLKTPLHLVETILDAFATLQPLYPATCRPFNKDIRVVIKPYLAPTSSDDILVPESLQRASRRVAISIHFTTAGKSGPSDEWAKFAAELPKNFHLCADQVFRAFQESWDTVPPRARSTVKYDAPPQGEGSGIELPAWKGVRAGGDRLIGLFRLMADSLRYPTKDFGVIPVGAFLDTVSRVSLISRRGKTQTWEQALETHPAVGREEKEELWSIMANIHIAALDLLQTLFRRLQHNALPLASESLDIVVLILKSGIDNPVVRVAAYKIFCDMLPIVGPGMSKPATDAVGVVMLACCRDLQQEAGHLAAPAPSSKPESGAKKNSIAANADLFLPQQQGEAALTPAKTTSLPKEQLEVAETLLASLLANIPQRRLKPGLRGLLDQTAVLSQSRDAMLASVLNPYINEAGKSYASILPHLSRRFPCDQGVEILRSNIRSSAPSSGDGVDMTAGFEELDEVEDDEDDDEMVDAIEVQGSGEDQKADEAESSSGFGIASKTASVLSGEGKDLASNNSPFLTQKPSTVEAAGGSLASQKRKLEDAVDVVPPHKKHGVERSIPERPVAAAAEKKAVEGEGESDDESVDLNMDLDDLDDEEDED
;
A
#
# COMPACT_ATOMS: atom_id res chain seq x y z
N MET A 1 45.64 -1.61 21.04
CA MET A 1 44.57 -2.08 21.96
C MET A 1 44.84 -3.54 22.32
N SER A 2 44.31 -4.04 23.43
CA SER A 2 44.39 -5.48 23.77
C SER A 2 43.49 -6.31 22.86
N LEU A 3 43.96 -7.44 22.33
CA LEU A 3 43.12 -8.33 21.52
C LEU A 3 41.94 -8.91 22.35
N PRO A 4 40.71 -8.92 21.81
CA PRO A 4 39.58 -9.60 22.45
C PRO A 4 39.85 -11.10 22.62
N PRO A 5 39.64 -11.69 23.82
CA PRO A 5 39.81 -13.12 24.03
C PRO A 5 38.80 -13.93 23.19
N ASP A 6 37.63 -13.35 22.89
CA ASP A 6 36.55 -13.92 22.10
C ASP A 6 37.00 -14.47 20.74
N LEU A 7 37.92 -13.79 20.04
CA LEU A 7 38.44 -14.22 18.74
C LEU A 7 39.29 -15.48 18.86
N ARG A 8 40.16 -15.56 19.88
CA ARG A 8 40.95 -16.76 20.18
C ARG A 8 40.04 -17.93 20.57
N VAL A 9 39.00 -17.68 21.39
CA VAL A 9 38.02 -18.70 21.79
C VAL A 9 37.15 -19.16 20.62
N LEU A 10 36.72 -18.26 19.74
CA LEU A 10 35.97 -18.56 18.53
C LEU A 10 36.76 -19.48 17.60
N CYS A 11 37.98 -19.09 17.22
CA CYS A 11 38.88 -19.92 16.40
C CYS A 11 39.15 -21.29 17.05
N ARG A 12 39.37 -21.34 18.38
CA ARG A 12 39.55 -22.62 19.10
C ARG A 12 38.32 -23.51 18.98
N ARG A 13 37.13 -23.00 19.31
CA ARG A 13 35.89 -23.79 19.30
C ARG A 13 35.50 -24.27 17.90
N LEU A 14 35.66 -23.43 16.87
CA LEU A 14 35.39 -23.81 15.49
C LEU A 14 36.32 -24.92 14.96
N THR A 15 37.54 -25.04 15.49
CA THR A 15 38.44 -26.16 15.17
C THR A 15 38.21 -27.39 16.05
N SER A 16 37.81 -27.23 17.32
CA SER A 16 37.64 -28.36 18.25
C SER A 16 36.27 -29.05 18.20
N THR A 17 35.22 -28.38 17.73
CA THR A 17 33.86 -28.92 17.71
C THR A 17 33.58 -29.67 16.39
N PRO A 18 33.14 -30.94 16.41
CA PRO A 18 32.82 -31.70 15.20
C PRO A 18 31.76 -31.01 14.31
N PRO A 19 31.84 -31.12 12.97
CA PRO A 19 30.96 -30.37 12.05
C PRO A 19 29.45 -30.57 12.26
N ALA A 20 29.02 -31.73 12.77
CA ALA A 20 27.62 -32.00 13.09
C ALA A 20 27.10 -31.21 14.31
N GLN A 21 27.98 -30.84 15.26
CA GLN A 21 27.63 -30.11 16.48
C GLN A 21 27.76 -28.58 16.33
N LEU A 22 28.44 -28.10 15.28
CA LEU A 22 28.65 -26.68 15.04
C LEU A 22 27.35 -25.84 14.98
N PRO A 23 26.24 -26.29 14.34
CA PRO A 23 25.01 -25.49 14.28
C PRO A 23 24.43 -25.12 15.66
N HIS A 24 24.48 -26.02 16.64
CA HIS A 24 24.00 -25.74 18.00
C HIS A 24 24.82 -24.67 18.74
N SER A 25 26.07 -24.42 18.31
CA SER A 25 26.92 -23.37 18.86
C SER A 25 26.82 -22.03 18.12
N ILE A 26 26.02 -21.92 17.05
CA ILE A 26 25.88 -20.70 16.24
C ILE A 26 25.57 -19.44 17.07
N PRO A 27 24.61 -19.42 18.01
CA PRO A 27 24.31 -18.21 18.79
C PRO A 27 25.49 -17.73 19.64
N ALA A 28 26.31 -18.66 20.13
CA ALA A 28 27.57 -18.31 20.80
C ALA A 28 28.59 -17.77 19.79
N PHE A 29 28.76 -18.42 18.63
CA PHE A 29 29.73 -17.99 17.62
C PHE A 29 29.42 -16.60 17.04
N THR A 30 28.16 -16.29 16.74
CA THR A 30 27.75 -14.94 16.28
C THR A 30 27.94 -13.90 17.38
N GLY A 31 27.61 -14.24 18.64
CA GLY A 31 27.90 -13.39 19.80
C GLY A 31 29.39 -13.08 19.98
N HIS A 32 30.28 -14.04 19.69
CA HIS A 32 31.73 -13.80 19.68
C HIS A 32 32.15 -12.90 18.52
N VAL A 33 31.63 -13.11 17.30
CA VAL A 33 31.92 -12.27 16.12
C VAL A 33 31.51 -10.81 16.38
N LEU A 34 30.32 -10.59 16.94
CA LEU A 34 29.81 -9.26 17.31
C LEU A 34 30.75 -8.52 18.27
N ARG A 35 31.30 -9.21 19.28
CA ARG A 35 32.28 -8.64 20.22
C ARG A 35 33.68 -8.44 19.63
N CYS A 36 33.95 -8.94 18.42
CA CYS A 36 35.23 -8.74 17.72
C CYS A 36 35.20 -7.56 16.73
N ARG A 37 34.14 -6.74 16.72
CA ARG A 37 33.90 -5.67 15.73
C ARG A 37 35.11 -4.81 15.40
N ASP A 38 35.74 -4.24 16.41
CA ASP A 38 36.81 -3.25 16.21
C ASP A 38 38.03 -3.90 15.54
N VAL A 39 38.34 -5.15 15.91
CA VAL A 39 39.40 -5.95 15.27
C VAL A 39 38.99 -6.42 13.87
N LEU A 40 37.73 -6.75 13.62
CA LEU A 40 37.27 -7.15 12.28
C LEU A 40 37.20 -5.99 11.27
N SER A 41 37.14 -4.74 11.75
CA SER A 41 37.01 -3.53 10.93
C SER A 41 38.24 -2.63 10.88
N THR A 42 39.31 -2.95 11.63
CA THR A 42 40.61 -2.25 11.56
C THR A 42 41.39 -2.66 10.30
N PRO A 43 42.07 -1.73 9.59
CA PRO A 43 42.97 -2.07 8.50
C PRO A 43 44.20 -2.84 8.97
N HIS A 44 44.48 -3.99 8.33
CA HIS A 44 45.63 -4.83 8.63
C HIS A 44 46.68 -4.78 7.52
N ASP A 45 47.77 -4.06 7.74
CA ASP A 45 48.96 -4.09 6.88
C ASP A 45 49.90 -5.24 7.34
N PRO A 46 50.29 -6.19 6.47
CA PRO A 46 51.22 -7.26 6.81
C PRO A 46 52.64 -6.80 7.19
N LYS A 47 52.95 -5.49 7.11
CA LYS A 47 54.22 -4.87 7.54
C LYS A 47 54.13 -4.15 8.90
N ALA A 48 52.99 -4.19 9.59
CA ALA A 48 52.79 -3.49 10.87
C ALA A 48 53.51 -4.16 12.06
N LYS A 49 53.86 -3.36 13.08
CA LYS A 49 54.57 -3.82 14.30
C LYS A 49 53.81 -4.91 15.07
N ASP A 50 54.58 -5.72 15.79
CA ASP A 50 54.26 -7.02 16.41
C ASP A 50 52.82 -7.20 16.95
N GLY A 51 52.29 -6.23 17.69
CA GLY A 51 50.94 -6.30 18.27
C GLY A 51 49.79 -6.28 17.24
N ALA A 52 49.99 -5.71 16.06
CA ALA A 52 49.02 -5.78 14.96
C ALA A 52 49.08 -7.14 14.23
N ASN A 53 50.24 -7.79 14.26
CA ASN A 53 50.48 -9.04 13.54
C ASN A 53 49.70 -10.23 14.17
N GLU A 54 49.59 -10.31 15.50
CA GLU A 54 48.75 -11.35 16.13
C GLU A 54 47.26 -11.19 15.77
N ALA A 55 46.77 -9.95 15.70
CA ALA A 55 45.40 -9.66 15.30
C ALA A 55 45.14 -10.08 13.84
N TYR A 56 46.06 -9.72 12.94
CA TYR A 56 46.03 -10.16 11.54
C TYR A 56 46.02 -11.69 11.43
N MET A 57 46.93 -12.38 12.12
CA MET A 57 47.01 -13.84 12.11
C MET A 57 45.72 -14.50 12.61
N LEU A 58 45.05 -13.95 13.63
CA LEU A 58 43.80 -14.49 14.16
C LEU A 58 42.59 -14.21 13.24
N VAL A 59 42.52 -13.03 12.62
CA VAL A 59 41.51 -12.71 11.59
C VAL A 59 41.71 -13.58 10.34
N HIS A 60 42.94 -13.74 9.87
CA HIS A 60 43.28 -14.64 8.76
C HIS A 60 42.95 -16.11 9.08
N LYS A 61 43.23 -16.56 10.31
CA LYS A 61 42.85 -17.90 10.78
C LYS A 61 41.33 -18.08 10.80
N LEU A 62 40.57 -17.10 11.27
CA LEU A 62 39.10 -17.13 11.20
C LEU A 62 38.61 -17.21 9.74
N LYS A 63 39.13 -16.35 8.86
CA LYS A 63 38.80 -16.33 7.42
C LYS A 63 39.13 -17.67 6.73
N THR A 64 40.23 -18.31 7.12
CA THR A 64 40.63 -19.64 6.64
C THR A 64 39.64 -20.71 7.11
N ILE A 65 39.33 -20.75 8.42
CA ILE A 65 38.36 -21.71 9.00
C ILE A 65 36.99 -21.60 8.33
N ILE A 66 36.48 -20.37 8.12
CA ILE A 66 35.21 -20.14 7.40
C ILE A 66 35.27 -20.71 5.98
N THR A 67 36.35 -20.45 5.24
CA THR A 67 36.55 -20.98 3.88
C THR A 67 36.62 -22.51 3.85
N THR A 68 37.27 -23.14 4.85
CA THR A 68 37.29 -24.59 5.02
C THR A 68 35.91 -25.16 5.32
N LEU A 69 35.08 -24.48 6.12
CA LEU A 69 33.71 -24.89 6.42
C LEU A 69 32.79 -24.81 5.20
N LEU A 70 32.87 -23.73 4.41
CA LEU A 70 32.08 -23.56 3.18
C LEU A 70 32.41 -24.62 2.11
N ASN A 71 33.70 -24.96 1.96
CA ASN A 71 34.16 -25.94 0.98
C ASN A 71 34.16 -27.39 1.52
N GLY A 72 33.81 -27.58 2.80
CA GLY A 72 33.80 -28.88 3.47
C GLY A 72 32.65 -29.80 3.01
N LYS A 73 32.82 -31.11 3.22
CA LYS A 73 31.85 -32.14 2.79
C LYS A 73 30.56 -32.19 3.63
N SER A 74 30.56 -31.69 4.87
CA SER A 74 29.38 -31.70 5.77
C SER A 74 28.46 -30.50 5.56
N ALA A 75 27.16 -30.73 5.33
CA ALA A 75 26.15 -29.67 5.23
C ALA A 75 26.01 -28.85 6.52
N ALA A 76 26.15 -29.46 7.70
CA ALA A 76 26.13 -28.76 8.99
C ALA A 76 27.36 -27.83 9.17
N GLY A 77 28.52 -28.27 8.67
CA GLY A 77 29.71 -27.43 8.56
C GLY A 77 29.48 -26.24 7.62
N ARG A 78 28.91 -26.49 6.43
CA ARG A 78 28.56 -25.45 5.45
C ARG A 78 27.57 -24.43 6.03
N PHE A 79 26.46 -24.87 6.64
CA PHE A 79 25.47 -24.01 7.31
C PHE A 79 26.12 -23.06 8.34
N THR A 80 27.02 -23.60 9.17
CA THR A 80 27.80 -22.79 10.14
C THR A 80 28.71 -21.79 9.41
N GLY A 81 29.43 -22.23 8.37
CA GLY A 81 30.29 -21.37 7.55
C GLY A 81 29.53 -20.21 6.91
N VAL A 82 28.37 -20.47 6.32
CA VAL A 82 27.48 -19.45 5.71
C VAL A 82 27.01 -18.43 6.76
N THR A 83 26.61 -18.91 7.94
CA THR A 83 26.21 -18.05 9.06
C THR A 83 27.35 -17.12 9.49
N LEU A 84 28.57 -17.65 9.56
CA LEU A 84 29.76 -16.90 9.93
C LEU A 84 30.18 -15.89 8.85
N VAL A 85 30.05 -16.21 7.55
CA VAL A 85 30.26 -15.22 6.47
C VAL A 85 29.34 -14.03 6.68
N LYS A 86 28.03 -14.27 6.86
CA LYS A 86 27.06 -13.18 7.06
C LYS A 86 27.42 -12.35 8.30
N ALA A 87 27.67 -12.99 9.44
CA ALA A 87 28.00 -12.29 10.68
C ALA A 87 29.31 -11.49 10.60
N VAL A 88 30.34 -12.00 9.92
CA VAL A 88 31.63 -11.30 9.74
C VAL A 88 31.49 -10.14 8.75
N VAL A 89 30.69 -10.28 7.69
CA VAL A 89 30.41 -9.19 6.74
C VAL A 89 29.52 -8.09 7.36
N ASP A 90 28.53 -8.45 8.17
CA ASP A 90 27.67 -7.50 8.90
C ASP A 90 28.46 -6.62 9.88
N VAL A 91 29.57 -7.13 10.42
CA VAL A 91 30.29 -6.55 11.57
C VAL A 91 31.64 -5.93 11.17
N GLY A 92 32.39 -6.57 10.26
CA GLY A 92 33.76 -6.18 9.89
C GLY A 92 33.88 -5.06 8.85
N GLY A 93 32.77 -4.50 8.37
CA GLY A 93 32.78 -3.35 7.46
C GLY A 93 33.60 -3.58 6.18
N TRP A 94 34.28 -2.53 5.70
CA TRP A 94 35.01 -2.56 4.42
C TRP A 94 36.14 -3.61 4.36
N GLU A 95 36.86 -3.82 5.46
CA GLU A 95 37.98 -4.77 5.56
C GLU A 95 37.54 -6.24 5.37
N CYS A 96 36.36 -6.61 5.89
CA CYS A 96 35.79 -7.93 5.64
C CYS A 96 35.03 -8.00 4.31
N LEU A 97 34.49 -6.88 3.82
CA LEU A 97 33.73 -6.82 2.58
C LEU A 97 34.63 -6.94 1.34
N ARG A 98 35.77 -6.23 1.28
CA ARG A 98 36.68 -6.28 0.11
C ARG A 98 37.22 -7.69 -0.15
N GLU A 99 37.39 -8.47 0.91
CA GLU A 99 37.92 -9.84 0.87
C GLU A 99 36.82 -10.92 0.73
N SER A 100 35.55 -10.56 0.56
CA SER A 100 34.45 -11.53 0.48
C SER A 100 34.32 -12.25 -0.87
N GLY A 101 35.09 -11.85 -1.90
CA GLY A 101 35.01 -12.42 -3.25
C GLY A 101 35.16 -13.95 -3.34
N PRO A 102 36.11 -14.60 -2.64
CA PRO A 102 36.20 -16.05 -2.54
C PRO A 102 34.98 -16.68 -1.85
N TRP A 103 34.43 -16.04 -0.81
CA TRP A 103 33.22 -16.53 -0.13
C TRP A 103 32.00 -16.48 -1.05
N VAL A 104 31.80 -15.42 -1.83
CA VAL A 104 30.71 -15.34 -2.83
C VAL A 104 30.77 -16.52 -3.80
N ARG A 105 31.95 -16.86 -4.31
CA ARG A 105 32.16 -18.03 -5.18
C ARG A 105 31.84 -19.36 -4.47
N SER A 106 32.27 -19.54 -3.22
CA SER A 106 31.89 -20.72 -2.43
C SER A 106 30.38 -20.79 -2.16
N LEU A 107 29.72 -19.69 -1.79
CA LEU A 107 28.28 -19.61 -1.52
C LEU A 107 27.45 -19.98 -2.76
N LEU A 108 27.84 -19.50 -3.94
CA LEU A 108 27.20 -19.90 -5.21
C LEU A 108 27.35 -21.39 -5.51
N SER A 109 28.53 -21.96 -5.22
CA SER A 109 28.74 -23.41 -5.34
C SER A 109 27.85 -24.21 -4.38
N ILE A 110 27.52 -23.70 -3.19
CA ILE A 110 26.57 -24.33 -2.25
C ILE A 110 25.14 -24.26 -2.78
N LEU A 111 24.74 -23.11 -3.34
CA LEU A 111 23.40 -22.90 -3.91
C LEU A 111 23.12 -23.88 -5.06
N GLN A 112 24.13 -24.17 -5.88
CA GLN A 112 24.08 -25.11 -7.01
C GLN A 112 24.21 -26.60 -6.61
N LYS A 113 24.75 -26.92 -5.43
CA LYS A 113 24.91 -28.32 -4.95
C LYS A 113 23.58 -28.92 -4.46
N ASN A 114 23.56 -30.23 -4.27
CA ASN A 114 22.48 -30.94 -3.56
C ASN A 114 22.61 -30.75 -2.04
N ASP A 115 22.59 -29.48 -1.60
CA ASP A 115 22.57 -29.06 -0.20
C ASP A 115 21.13 -28.91 0.34
N PRO A 116 20.88 -29.12 1.65
CA PRO A 116 19.56 -28.93 2.24
C PRO A 116 19.06 -27.49 2.08
N PHE A 117 17.74 -27.32 1.91
CA PHE A 117 17.13 -26.02 1.60
C PHE A 117 17.47 -24.90 2.62
N ALA A 118 17.54 -25.20 3.92
CA ALA A 118 17.94 -24.24 4.95
C ALA A 118 19.38 -23.70 4.76
N VAL A 119 20.29 -24.49 4.14
CA VAL A 119 21.64 -24.02 3.77
C VAL A 119 21.57 -23.11 2.54
N LYS A 120 20.72 -23.45 1.56
CA LYS A 120 20.52 -22.64 0.35
C LYS A 120 19.87 -21.29 0.65
N GLU A 121 18.86 -21.29 1.51
CA GLU A 121 18.19 -20.07 1.98
C GLU A 121 19.18 -19.13 2.67
N LEU A 122 19.97 -19.63 3.61
CA LEU A 122 20.98 -18.82 4.27
C LEU A 122 22.09 -18.36 3.31
N CYS A 123 22.40 -19.12 2.25
CA CYS A 123 23.29 -18.67 1.18
C CYS A 123 22.68 -17.50 0.39
N VAL A 124 21.38 -17.53 0.07
CA VAL A 124 20.68 -16.41 -0.56
C VAL A 124 20.74 -15.17 0.33
N VAL A 125 20.42 -15.30 1.62
CA VAL A 125 20.47 -14.20 2.62
C VAL A 125 21.89 -13.65 2.83
N ALA A 126 22.92 -14.49 2.78
CA ALA A 126 24.32 -14.04 2.85
C ALA A 126 24.76 -13.33 1.55
N LEU A 127 24.42 -13.89 0.38
CA LEU A 127 24.78 -13.34 -0.93
C LEU A 127 24.13 -11.98 -1.17
N ILE A 128 22.83 -11.83 -0.92
CA ILE A 128 22.17 -10.53 -1.05
C ILE A 128 22.79 -9.49 -0.13
N LYS A 129 23.11 -9.83 1.12
CA LYS A 129 23.73 -8.89 2.06
C LYS A 129 25.10 -8.41 1.57
N ILE A 130 25.92 -9.29 1.00
CA ILE A 130 27.18 -8.92 0.34
C ILE A 130 26.90 -8.01 -0.86
N TYR A 131 26.01 -8.40 -1.77
CA TYR A 131 25.68 -7.62 -2.97
C TYR A 131 25.12 -6.23 -2.64
N THR A 132 24.27 -6.08 -1.62
CA THR A 132 23.78 -4.78 -1.16
C THR A 132 24.92 -3.91 -0.61
N LEU A 133 25.88 -4.49 0.11
CA LEU A 133 27.00 -3.75 0.70
C LEU A 133 28.07 -3.35 -0.32
N VAL A 134 28.41 -4.19 -1.31
CA VAL A 134 29.42 -3.83 -2.34
C VAL A 134 28.91 -2.81 -3.35
N ASN A 135 27.59 -2.58 -3.45
CA ASN A 135 27.01 -1.59 -4.37
C ASN A 135 27.53 -0.16 -4.12
N GLY A 136 27.77 0.19 -2.86
CA GLY A 136 28.37 1.47 -2.46
C GLY A 136 29.86 1.64 -2.84
N PHE A 137 30.52 0.58 -3.30
CA PHE A 137 31.95 0.58 -3.65
C PHE A 137 32.15 0.13 -5.10
N GLN A 138 32.40 1.08 -6.01
CA GLN A 138 32.47 0.81 -7.45
C GLN A 138 33.56 -0.18 -7.87
N THR A 139 34.67 -0.28 -7.14
CA THR A 139 35.70 -1.31 -7.33
C THR A 139 35.17 -2.70 -6.97
N LEU A 140 34.65 -2.87 -5.74
CA LEU A 140 34.08 -4.14 -5.26
C LEU A 140 32.86 -4.58 -6.09
N THR A 141 32.09 -3.64 -6.61
CA THR A 141 31.02 -3.93 -7.58
C THR A 141 31.58 -4.57 -8.85
N ARG A 142 32.66 -4.04 -9.44
CA ARG A 142 33.30 -4.61 -10.64
C ARG A 142 34.01 -5.95 -10.36
N GLU A 143 34.65 -6.07 -9.21
CA GLU A 143 35.46 -7.25 -8.83
C GLU A 143 34.63 -8.43 -8.28
N ILE A 144 33.50 -8.15 -7.61
CA ILE A 144 32.68 -9.14 -6.92
C ILE A 144 31.29 -9.25 -7.56
N ALA A 145 30.51 -8.17 -7.59
CA ALA A 145 29.08 -8.23 -7.95
C ALA A 145 28.85 -8.53 -9.43
N THR A 146 29.39 -7.70 -10.33
CA THR A 146 29.21 -7.82 -11.79
C THR A 146 29.52 -9.23 -12.33
N PRO A 147 30.65 -9.88 -11.99
CA PRO A 147 30.96 -11.22 -12.51
C PRO A 147 30.14 -12.37 -11.89
N THR A 148 29.42 -12.16 -10.77
CA THR A 148 28.78 -13.26 -10.01
C THR A 148 27.26 -13.17 -9.89
N ILE A 149 26.65 -11.98 -10.11
CA ILE A 149 25.19 -11.80 -10.08
C ILE A 149 24.49 -12.63 -11.17
N ALA A 150 25.06 -12.76 -12.37
CA ALA A 150 24.48 -13.60 -13.42
C ALA A 150 24.43 -15.09 -13.00
N THR A 151 25.46 -15.58 -12.30
CA THR A 151 25.47 -16.95 -11.72
C THR A 151 24.46 -17.09 -10.59
N PHE A 152 24.28 -16.06 -9.77
CA PHE A 152 23.27 -16.02 -8.70
C PHE A 152 21.84 -16.12 -9.25
N PHE A 153 21.46 -15.27 -10.21
CA PHE A 153 20.12 -15.29 -10.80
C PHE A 153 19.83 -16.63 -11.47
N ASN A 154 20.75 -17.18 -12.27
CA ASN A 154 20.61 -18.53 -12.83
C ASN A 154 20.42 -19.61 -11.76
N ALA A 155 21.25 -19.63 -10.72
CA ALA A 155 21.17 -20.63 -9.66
C ALA A 155 19.85 -20.54 -8.86
N CYS A 156 19.38 -19.32 -8.57
CA CYS A 156 18.07 -19.09 -7.95
C CYS A 156 16.92 -19.52 -8.86
N LEU A 157 16.92 -19.12 -10.14
CA LEU A 157 15.88 -19.47 -11.11
C LEU A 157 15.73 -20.99 -11.26
N GLN A 158 16.82 -21.76 -11.31
CA GLN A 158 16.74 -23.22 -11.38
C GLN A 158 16.18 -23.88 -10.10
N LEU A 159 16.17 -23.19 -8.96
CA LEU A 159 15.52 -23.69 -7.72
C LEU A 159 14.02 -23.39 -7.69
N VAL A 160 13.57 -22.29 -8.31
CA VAL A 160 12.16 -21.86 -8.31
C VAL A 160 11.44 -22.13 -9.64
N LYS A 161 12.12 -22.73 -10.62
CA LYS A 161 11.54 -23.14 -11.91
C LYS A 161 10.41 -24.15 -11.66
N GLN A 162 9.24 -23.85 -12.20
CA GLN A 162 8.10 -24.76 -12.13
C GLN A 162 8.43 -26.07 -12.89
N PRO A 163 8.10 -27.24 -12.32
CA PRO A 163 8.24 -28.52 -13.01
C PRO A 163 7.19 -28.65 -14.14
N PRO A 164 7.31 -29.65 -15.05
CA PRO A 164 6.26 -29.95 -16.03
C PRO A 164 4.93 -30.30 -15.35
N ALA A 165 3.83 -30.10 -16.07
CA ALA A 165 2.47 -30.24 -15.57
C ALA A 165 2.23 -31.61 -14.89
N GLY A 166 1.69 -31.59 -13.68
CA GLY A 166 1.43 -32.77 -12.84
C GLY A 166 2.48 -33.05 -11.76
N GLU A 167 3.70 -32.50 -11.86
CA GLU A 167 4.67 -32.56 -10.76
C GLU A 167 4.51 -31.39 -9.78
N ARG A 168 4.75 -31.63 -8.48
CA ARG A 168 4.80 -30.57 -7.46
C ARG A 168 6.19 -29.96 -7.36
N LEU A 169 6.27 -28.64 -7.14
CA LEU A 169 7.53 -27.95 -6.91
C LEU A 169 8.26 -28.56 -5.69
N LYS A 170 9.47 -29.07 -5.93
CA LYS A 170 10.31 -29.74 -4.91
C LYS A 170 10.95 -28.77 -3.91
N THR A 171 10.96 -27.47 -4.23
CA THR A 171 11.49 -26.38 -3.41
C THR A 171 10.41 -25.80 -2.49
N PRO A 172 10.68 -25.63 -1.18
CA PRO A 172 9.67 -25.14 -0.24
C PRO A 172 9.38 -23.65 -0.43
N LEU A 173 8.12 -23.26 -0.20
CA LEU A 173 7.62 -21.91 -0.51
C LEU A 173 8.34 -20.76 0.23
N HIS A 174 8.88 -20.98 1.43
CA HIS A 174 9.70 -19.99 2.14
C HIS A 174 11.01 -19.67 1.39
N LEU A 175 11.64 -20.66 0.76
CA LEU A 175 12.83 -20.43 -0.05
C LEU A 175 12.48 -19.75 -1.38
N VAL A 176 11.28 -19.99 -1.93
CA VAL A 176 10.77 -19.20 -3.07
C VAL A 176 10.58 -17.74 -2.66
N GLU A 177 9.95 -17.48 -1.51
CA GLU A 177 9.76 -16.13 -0.96
C GLU A 177 11.10 -15.40 -0.74
N THR A 178 12.04 -16.03 -0.04
CA THR A 178 13.40 -15.50 0.18
C THR A 178 14.16 -15.23 -1.15
N ILE A 179 13.92 -16.00 -2.20
CA ILE A 179 14.50 -15.77 -3.54
C ILE A 179 13.82 -14.59 -4.26
N LEU A 180 12.49 -14.46 -4.16
CA LEU A 180 11.76 -13.37 -4.80
C LEU A 180 12.07 -12.02 -4.14
N ASP A 181 12.09 -11.94 -2.81
CA ASP A 181 12.52 -10.72 -2.11
C ASP A 181 13.99 -10.37 -2.40
N ALA A 182 14.83 -11.38 -2.70
CA ALA A 182 16.19 -11.15 -3.17
C ALA A 182 16.24 -10.56 -4.58
N PHE A 183 15.42 -11.03 -5.52
CA PHE A 183 15.31 -10.44 -6.86
C PHE A 183 14.80 -8.99 -6.78
N ALA A 184 13.74 -8.73 -6.00
CA ALA A 184 13.16 -7.39 -5.84
C ALA A 184 14.14 -6.37 -5.25
N THR A 185 15.06 -6.83 -4.40
CA THR A 185 16.06 -5.98 -3.75
C THR A 185 17.31 -5.77 -4.63
N LEU A 186 17.67 -6.71 -5.51
CA LEU A 186 18.83 -6.58 -6.41
C LEU A 186 18.53 -5.85 -7.72
N GLN A 187 17.31 -5.95 -8.26
CA GLN A 187 16.90 -5.26 -9.50
C GLN A 187 17.17 -3.74 -9.51
N PRO A 188 16.85 -2.94 -8.47
CA PRO A 188 17.17 -1.51 -8.45
C PRO A 188 18.67 -1.21 -8.29
N LEU A 189 19.44 -2.14 -7.69
CA LEU A 189 20.87 -1.97 -7.44
C LEU A 189 21.75 -2.33 -8.65
N TYR A 190 21.32 -3.31 -9.45
CA TYR A 190 22.09 -3.88 -10.57
C TYR A 190 21.26 -4.00 -11.87
N PRO A 191 20.53 -2.95 -12.29
CA PRO A 191 19.46 -3.06 -13.29
C PRO A 191 19.92 -3.64 -14.64
N ALA A 192 21.09 -3.23 -15.14
CA ALA A 192 21.63 -3.73 -16.40
C ALA A 192 22.00 -5.24 -16.35
N THR A 193 22.48 -5.72 -15.20
CA THR A 193 22.87 -7.13 -15.00
C THR A 193 21.65 -8.02 -14.73
N CYS A 194 20.59 -7.47 -14.13
CA CYS A 194 19.34 -8.19 -13.88
C CYS A 194 18.44 -8.30 -15.13
N ARG A 195 18.48 -7.32 -16.05
CA ARG A 195 17.60 -7.22 -17.22
C ARG A 195 17.43 -8.51 -18.05
N PRO A 196 18.47 -9.33 -18.34
CA PRO A 196 18.29 -10.54 -19.16
C PRO A 196 17.30 -11.54 -18.56
N PHE A 197 17.24 -11.63 -17.23
CA PHE A 197 16.44 -12.61 -16.48
C PHE A 197 14.96 -12.25 -16.38
N ASN A 198 14.54 -11.08 -16.84
CA ASN A 198 13.17 -10.58 -16.65
C ASN A 198 12.10 -11.52 -17.22
N LYS A 199 12.37 -12.21 -18.33
CA LYS A 199 11.41 -13.17 -18.93
C LYS A 199 11.21 -14.37 -18.00
N ASP A 200 12.30 -15.00 -17.56
CA ASP A 200 12.26 -16.13 -16.63
C ASP A 200 11.62 -15.76 -15.29
N ILE A 201 11.93 -14.56 -14.79
CA ILE A 201 11.34 -14.00 -13.56
C ILE A 201 9.81 -13.86 -13.71
N ARG A 202 9.29 -13.33 -14.84
CA ARG A 202 7.84 -13.24 -15.08
C ARG A 202 7.17 -14.62 -15.07
N VAL A 203 7.77 -15.60 -15.76
CA VAL A 203 7.28 -17.00 -15.78
C VAL A 203 7.27 -17.62 -14.37
N VAL A 204 8.29 -17.35 -13.55
CA VAL A 204 8.39 -17.86 -12.17
C VAL A 204 7.36 -17.22 -11.23
N ILE A 205 7.13 -15.90 -11.30
CA ILE A 205 6.22 -15.21 -10.36
C ILE A 205 4.74 -15.35 -10.72
N LYS A 206 4.42 -15.61 -11.99
CA LYS A 206 3.06 -15.81 -12.54
C LYS A 206 2.06 -16.54 -11.60
N PRO A 207 2.31 -17.76 -11.10
CA PRO A 207 1.37 -18.48 -10.23
C PRO A 207 1.22 -17.86 -8.83
N TYR A 208 2.08 -16.93 -8.44
CA TYR A 208 2.10 -16.32 -7.11
C TYR A 208 1.55 -14.88 -7.07
N LEU A 209 1.23 -14.25 -8.21
CA LEU A 209 0.79 -12.84 -8.26
C LEU A 209 -0.65 -12.65 -7.77
N ALA A 210 -1.57 -13.43 -8.33
CA ALA A 210 -3.00 -13.43 -8.02
C ALA A 210 -3.54 -14.88 -8.06
N PRO A 211 -3.08 -15.74 -7.13
CA PRO A 211 -3.53 -17.12 -7.01
C PRO A 211 -5.01 -17.20 -6.60
N THR A 212 -5.64 -18.32 -6.92
CA THR A 212 -7.09 -18.53 -6.86
C THR A 212 -7.43 -19.88 -6.25
N SER A 213 -8.70 -20.10 -5.86
CA SER A 213 -9.17 -21.43 -5.45
C SER A 213 -9.13 -22.51 -6.55
N SER A 214 -8.78 -22.17 -7.81
CA SER A 214 -8.54 -23.15 -8.88
C SER A 214 -7.11 -23.69 -8.91
N ASP A 215 -6.16 -23.09 -8.19
CA ASP A 215 -4.74 -23.44 -8.27
C ASP A 215 -4.36 -24.59 -7.31
N ASP A 216 -3.54 -25.55 -7.76
CA ASP A 216 -3.11 -26.74 -7.00
C ASP A 216 -2.28 -26.45 -5.72
N ILE A 217 -1.95 -25.17 -5.44
CA ILE A 217 -1.00 -24.75 -4.40
C ILE A 217 -1.59 -23.59 -3.61
N LEU A 218 -1.80 -23.80 -2.30
CA LEU A 218 -2.12 -22.71 -1.37
C LEU A 218 -0.89 -21.80 -1.17
N VAL A 219 -0.92 -20.61 -1.77
CA VAL A 219 0.19 -19.64 -1.74
C VAL A 219 0.07 -18.69 -0.52
N PRO A 220 1.02 -18.67 0.42
CA PRO A 220 1.01 -17.73 1.56
C PRO A 220 1.02 -16.27 1.13
N GLU A 221 0.34 -15.39 1.88
CA GLU A 221 0.23 -13.96 1.54
C GLU A 221 1.59 -13.25 1.50
N SER A 222 2.57 -13.71 2.29
CA SER A 222 3.96 -13.22 2.28
C SER A 222 4.64 -13.47 0.93
N LEU A 223 4.55 -14.70 0.40
CA LEU A 223 5.02 -15.08 -0.93
C LEU A 223 4.25 -14.32 -2.03
N GLN A 224 2.94 -14.08 -1.87
CA GLN A 224 2.19 -13.23 -2.79
C GLN A 224 2.69 -11.77 -2.76
N ARG A 225 3.06 -11.24 -1.60
CA ARG A 225 3.60 -9.88 -1.47
C ARG A 225 4.98 -9.77 -2.12
N ALA A 226 5.85 -10.76 -1.92
CA ALA A 226 7.16 -10.85 -2.56
C ALA A 226 7.04 -10.98 -4.09
N SER A 227 6.13 -11.80 -4.61
CA SER A 227 5.92 -11.96 -6.06
C SER A 227 5.43 -10.67 -6.73
N ARG A 228 4.46 -9.97 -6.12
CA ARG A 228 3.96 -8.67 -6.61
C ARG A 228 5.04 -7.59 -6.53
N ARG A 229 5.82 -7.56 -5.45
CA ARG A 229 7.00 -6.68 -5.30
C ARG A 229 7.98 -6.89 -6.47
N VAL A 230 8.30 -8.14 -6.83
CA VAL A 230 9.15 -8.48 -7.98
C VAL A 230 8.54 -8.03 -9.32
N ALA A 231 7.25 -8.30 -9.55
CA ALA A 231 6.57 -7.89 -10.79
C ALA A 231 6.68 -6.38 -11.03
N ILE A 232 6.49 -5.60 -9.95
CA ILE A 232 6.62 -4.14 -9.96
C ILE A 232 8.08 -3.73 -10.14
N SER A 233 9.05 -4.33 -9.43
CA SER A 233 10.46 -3.92 -9.50
C SER A 233 11.18 -4.26 -10.80
N ILE A 234 10.58 -5.04 -11.72
CA ILE A 234 11.12 -5.24 -13.07
C ILE A 234 11.32 -3.89 -13.80
N HIS A 235 10.49 -2.86 -13.56
CA HIS A 235 10.58 -1.57 -14.26
C HIS A 235 11.96 -0.89 -14.12
N PHE A 236 12.65 -1.07 -12.98
CA PHE A 236 14.00 -0.54 -12.73
C PHE A 236 15.05 -1.00 -13.76
N THR A 237 14.82 -2.16 -14.38
CA THR A 237 15.77 -2.82 -15.30
C THR A 237 15.60 -2.43 -16.77
N THR A 238 14.55 -1.65 -17.11
CA THR A 238 14.31 -1.20 -18.48
C THR A 238 15.31 -0.12 -18.90
N ALA A 239 15.81 -0.23 -20.13
CA ALA A 239 16.52 0.86 -20.81
C ALA A 239 16.22 0.84 -22.32
N GLY A 240 15.95 2.01 -22.90
CA GLY A 240 15.60 2.21 -24.31
C GLY A 240 14.86 3.53 -24.49
N LYS A 241 14.08 3.65 -25.58
CA LYS A 241 13.16 4.80 -25.80
C LYS A 241 12.00 4.86 -24.80
N SER A 242 11.67 3.72 -24.19
CA SER A 242 10.73 3.60 -23.07
C SER A 242 11.54 3.58 -21.77
N GLY A 243 11.28 4.52 -20.88
CA GLY A 243 11.96 4.64 -19.60
C GLY A 243 11.42 3.69 -18.52
N PRO A 244 12.09 3.59 -17.37
CA PRO A 244 11.58 2.88 -16.20
C PRO A 244 10.20 3.40 -15.75
N SER A 245 9.94 4.70 -15.89
CA SER A 245 8.63 5.31 -15.61
C SER A 245 7.56 4.83 -16.59
N ASP A 246 7.82 4.86 -17.89
CA ASP A 246 6.86 4.46 -18.92
C ASP A 246 6.44 2.99 -18.79
N GLU A 247 7.37 2.09 -18.46
CA GLU A 247 7.03 0.68 -18.22
C GLU A 247 6.24 0.46 -16.93
N TRP A 248 6.52 1.25 -15.87
CA TRP A 248 5.70 1.22 -14.66
C TRP A 248 4.29 1.77 -14.94
N ALA A 249 4.17 2.86 -15.69
CA ALA A 249 2.89 3.47 -16.06
C ALA A 249 2.05 2.57 -16.97
N LYS A 250 2.67 1.89 -17.95
CA LYS A 250 2.01 0.85 -18.75
C LYS A 250 1.51 -0.29 -17.88
N PHE A 251 2.35 -0.80 -16.97
CA PHE A 251 1.97 -1.87 -16.05
C PHE A 251 0.78 -1.44 -15.15
N ALA A 252 0.82 -0.24 -14.58
CA ALA A 252 -0.26 0.31 -13.78
C ALA A 252 -1.55 0.49 -14.59
N ALA A 253 -1.48 1.03 -15.81
CA ALA A 253 -2.63 1.22 -16.69
C ALA A 253 -3.21 -0.09 -17.27
N GLU A 254 -2.44 -1.17 -17.27
CA GLU A 254 -2.89 -2.49 -17.69
C GLU A 254 -3.70 -3.21 -16.59
N LEU A 255 -3.43 -2.92 -15.31
CA LEU A 255 -4.13 -3.57 -14.18
C LEU A 255 -5.66 -3.36 -14.19
N PRO A 256 -6.22 -2.14 -14.37
CA PRO A 256 -7.66 -1.96 -14.52
C PRO A 256 -8.26 -2.75 -15.68
N LYS A 257 -7.60 -2.81 -16.85
CA LYS A 257 -8.11 -3.56 -18.00
C LYS A 257 -8.28 -5.05 -17.68
N ASN A 258 -7.31 -5.61 -16.96
CA ASN A 258 -7.30 -7.01 -16.52
C ASN A 258 -8.31 -7.24 -15.39
N PHE A 259 -8.49 -6.27 -14.50
CA PHE A 259 -9.55 -6.25 -13.49
C PHE A 259 -10.93 -6.30 -14.14
N HIS A 260 -11.24 -5.37 -15.05
CA HIS A 260 -12.53 -5.32 -15.73
C HIS A 260 -12.77 -6.58 -16.60
N LEU A 261 -11.76 -7.15 -17.27
CA LEU A 261 -11.92 -8.44 -17.99
C LEU A 261 -12.31 -9.60 -17.06
N CYS A 262 -11.80 -9.61 -15.83
CA CYS A 262 -12.20 -10.58 -14.81
C CYS A 262 -13.60 -10.26 -14.26
N ALA A 263 -13.91 -8.98 -14.03
CA ALA A 263 -15.18 -8.51 -13.51
C ALA A 263 -16.35 -8.79 -14.47
N ASP A 264 -16.15 -8.59 -15.78
CA ASP A 264 -17.15 -8.90 -16.81
C ASP A 264 -17.61 -10.38 -16.78
N GLN A 265 -16.77 -11.30 -16.29
CA GLN A 265 -17.11 -12.72 -16.13
C GLN A 265 -17.62 -13.05 -14.71
N VAL A 266 -17.14 -12.39 -13.66
CA VAL A 266 -17.55 -12.66 -12.26
C VAL A 266 -18.90 -12.00 -11.93
N PHE A 267 -19.15 -10.81 -12.45
CA PHE A 267 -20.36 -10.02 -12.16
C PHE A 267 -21.48 -10.25 -13.19
N ARG A 268 -21.32 -11.19 -14.13
CA ARG A 268 -22.32 -11.57 -15.15
C ARG A 268 -23.71 -11.95 -14.60
N ALA A 269 -23.79 -12.25 -13.31
CA ALA A 269 -25.03 -12.51 -12.58
C ALA A 269 -25.87 -11.24 -12.30
N PHE A 270 -25.26 -10.06 -12.41
CA PHE A 270 -25.81 -8.73 -12.16
C PHE A 270 -25.88 -7.93 -13.46
N GLN A 271 -26.95 -7.17 -13.64
CA GLN A 271 -27.11 -6.25 -14.77
C GLN A 271 -26.43 -4.91 -14.45
N GLU A 272 -25.15 -4.80 -14.83
CA GLU A 272 -24.32 -3.63 -14.54
C GLU A 272 -24.80 -2.37 -15.25
N SER A 273 -25.31 -1.41 -14.46
CA SER A 273 -25.58 -0.01 -14.83
C SER A 273 -24.33 0.88 -14.87
N TRP A 274 -23.14 0.27 -14.78
CA TRP A 274 -21.85 0.93 -14.87
C TRP A 274 -21.33 0.92 -16.31
N ASP A 275 -20.82 2.06 -16.77
CA ASP A 275 -20.14 2.21 -18.06
C ASP A 275 -18.90 3.10 -17.90
N THR A 276 -17.82 2.73 -18.59
CA THR A 276 -16.57 3.49 -18.57
C THR A 276 -16.64 4.70 -19.50
N VAL A 277 -15.94 5.78 -19.13
CA VAL A 277 -15.58 6.87 -20.04
C VAL A 277 -14.06 6.88 -20.21
N PRO A 278 -13.52 6.54 -21.40
CA PRO A 278 -14.20 6.20 -22.65
C PRO A 278 -14.84 4.79 -22.64
N PRO A 279 -15.81 4.51 -23.54
CA PRO A 279 -16.44 3.20 -23.64
C PRO A 279 -15.45 2.06 -23.92
N ARG A 280 -15.65 0.94 -23.24
CA ARG A 280 -14.78 -0.25 -23.28
C ARG A 280 -15.49 -1.43 -23.96
N ALA A 281 -14.75 -2.20 -24.76
CA ALA A 281 -15.20 -3.52 -25.19
C ALA A 281 -15.38 -4.45 -23.97
N ARG A 282 -16.64 -4.77 -23.63
CA ARG A 282 -16.99 -5.75 -22.59
C ARG A 282 -16.58 -7.17 -23.07
N SER A 283 -16.16 -8.04 -22.16
CA SER A 283 -15.81 -9.43 -22.48
C SER A 283 -17.02 -10.19 -23.03
N THR A 284 -16.81 -11.10 -24.00
CA THR A 284 -17.86 -12.04 -24.44
C THR A 284 -18.18 -13.02 -23.31
N VAL A 285 -19.36 -12.88 -22.70
CA VAL A 285 -19.88 -13.79 -21.67
C VAL A 285 -20.59 -14.97 -22.32
N LYS A 286 -20.36 -16.19 -21.82
CA LYS A 286 -21.10 -17.41 -22.20
C LYS A 286 -21.82 -17.97 -20.98
N TYR A 287 -23.15 -17.88 -20.95
CA TYR A 287 -23.95 -18.31 -19.80
C TYR A 287 -24.03 -19.84 -19.66
N ASP A 288 -23.92 -20.59 -20.77
CA ASP A 288 -23.95 -22.07 -20.80
C ASP A 288 -22.71 -22.74 -20.16
N ALA A 289 -21.72 -21.96 -19.75
CA ALA A 289 -20.50 -22.41 -19.10
C ALA A 289 -20.29 -21.64 -17.78
N PRO A 290 -19.64 -22.23 -16.76
CA PRO A 290 -19.24 -21.49 -15.57
C PRO A 290 -18.25 -20.37 -15.94
N PRO A 291 -18.18 -19.28 -15.16
CA PRO A 291 -17.32 -18.14 -15.51
C PRO A 291 -15.86 -18.55 -15.48
N GLN A 292 -15.09 -18.03 -16.42
CA GLN A 292 -13.69 -18.39 -16.60
C GLN A 292 -12.89 -17.19 -17.13
N GLY A 293 -11.62 -17.11 -16.76
CA GLY A 293 -10.68 -16.15 -17.31
C GLY A 293 -9.53 -16.86 -18.00
N GLU A 294 -9.24 -16.45 -19.23
CA GLU A 294 -8.08 -16.90 -20.00
C GLU A 294 -6.79 -16.21 -19.51
N GLY A 295 -5.63 -16.65 -20.02
CA GLY A 295 -4.34 -16.06 -19.69
C GLY A 295 -4.26 -14.60 -20.15
N SER A 296 -4.24 -13.67 -19.20
CA SER A 296 -4.47 -12.24 -19.47
C SER A 296 -3.21 -11.49 -19.94
N GLY A 297 -3.32 -10.19 -20.24
CA GLY A 297 -2.20 -9.36 -20.72
C GLY A 297 -1.03 -9.20 -19.73
N ILE A 298 -1.25 -9.52 -18.44
CA ILE A 298 -0.21 -9.59 -17.39
C ILE A 298 0.30 -11.05 -17.22
N GLU A 299 -0.03 -11.92 -18.19
CA GLU A 299 0.25 -13.35 -18.22
C GLU A 299 -0.26 -14.12 -16.98
N LEU A 300 -1.36 -13.72 -16.34
CA LEU A 300 -1.87 -14.42 -15.16
C LEU A 300 -2.35 -15.86 -15.50
N PRO A 301 -2.41 -16.80 -14.52
CA PRO A 301 -2.98 -18.13 -14.74
C PRO A 301 -4.45 -18.08 -15.14
N ALA A 302 -4.93 -19.07 -15.90
CA ALA A 302 -6.36 -19.24 -16.15
C ALA A 302 -7.10 -19.62 -14.84
N TRP A 303 -8.40 -19.33 -14.75
CA TRP A 303 -9.24 -19.65 -13.58
C TRP A 303 -10.67 -20.03 -14.01
N LYS A 304 -11.41 -20.72 -13.13
CA LYS A 304 -12.78 -21.19 -13.41
C LYS A 304 -13.64 -21.23 -12.14
N GLY A 305 -14.89 -20.75 -12.23
CA GLY A 305 -15.84 -20.62 -11.12
C GLY A 305 -15.80 -19.24 -10.46
N VAL A 306 -16.92 -18.82 -9.84
CA VAL A 306 -17.07 -17.46 -9.29
C VAL A 306 -16.08 -17.21 -8.15
N ARG A 307 -15.87 -18.18 -7.25
CA ARG A 307 -14.88 -18.10 -6.17
C ARG A 307 -13.47 -17.77 -6.67
N ALA A 308 -13.01 -18.48 -7.69
CA ALA A 308 -11.67 -18.31 -8.25
C ALA A 308 -11.51 -16.95 -8.95
N GLY A 309 -12.55 -16.49 -9.65
CA GLY A 309 -12.62 -15.14 -10.20
C GLY A 309 -12.65 -14.06 -9.12
N GLY A 310 -13.35 -14.29 -8.01
CA GLY A 310 -13.34 -13.43 -6.81
C GLY A 310 -11.95 -13.28 -6.19
N ASP A 311 -11.27 -14.41 -5.96
CA ASP A 311 -9.88 -14.43 -5.49
C ASP A 311 -8.95 -13.69 -6.48
N ARG A 312 -9.18 -13.82 -7.79
CA ARG A 312 -8.45 -13.10 -8.85
C ARG A 312 -8.70 -11.58 -8.81
N LEU A 313 -9.94 -11.12 -8.62
CA LEU A 313 -10.27 -9.70 -8.44
C LEU A 313 -9.59 -9.11 -7.21
N ILE A 314 -9.60 -9.83 -6.09
CA ILE A 314 -8.90 -9.46 -4.84
C ILE A 314 -7.38 -9.38 -5.07
N GLY A 315 -6.81 -10.34 -5.81
CA GLY A 315 -5.40 -10.32 -6.20
C GLY A 315 -5.02 -9.13 -7.08
N LEU A 316 -5.91 -8.72 -8.00
CA LEU A 316 -5.73 -7.55 -8.86
C LEU A 316 -5.84 -6.23 -8.08
N PHE A 317 -6.81 -6.08 -7.17
CA PHE A 317 -6.86 -4.95 -6.24
C PHE A 317 -5.57 -4.82 -5.41
N ARG A 318 -5.09 -5.93 -4.83
CA ARG A 318 -3.83 -5.97 -4.08
C ARG A 318 -2.62 -5.61 -4.94
N LEU A 319 -2.62 -5.96 -6.23
CA LEU A 319 -1.55 -5.59 -7.16
C LEU A 319 -1.60 -4.10 -7.57
N MET A 320 -2.79 -3.52 -7.72
CA MET A 320 -2.96 -2.07 -7.88
C MET A 320 -2.50 -1.32 -6.62
N ALA A 321 -2.87 -1.77 -5.42
CA ALA A 321 -2.43 -1.17 -4.16
C ALA A 321 -0.89 -1.28 -3.98
N ASP A 322 -0.32 -2.46 -4.17
CA ASP A 322 1.13 -2.68 -4.06
C ASP A 322 1.92 -1.85 -5.11
N SER A 323 1.35 -1.56 -6.29
CA SER A 323 1.97 -0.67 -7.29
C SER A 323 2.22 0.76 -6.78
N LEU A 324 1.37 1.25 -5.86
CA LEU A 324 1.47 2.57 -5.22
C LEU A 324 2.38 2.57 -3.98
N ARG A 325 2.54 1.41 -3.34
CA ARG A 325 3.30 1.24 -2.08
C ARG A 325 4.80 1.22 -2.31
N TYR A 326 5.28 0.61 -3.39
CA TYR A 326 6.71 0.53 -3.66
C TYR A 326 7.25 1.80 -4.37
N PRO A 327 8.49 2.22 -4.09
CA PRO A 327 9.11 3.35 -4.77
C PRO A 327 9.49 3.00 -6.22
N THR A 328 9.34 3.97 -7.12
CA THR A 328 9.87 3.96 -8.48
C THR A 328 11.24 4.64 -8.54
N LYS A 329 11.99 4.46 -9.63
CA LYS A 329 13.25 5.20 -9.86
C LYS A 329 13.03 6.69 -10.14
N ASP A 330 11.89 7.02 -10.74
CA ASP A 330 11.59 8.29 -11.38
C ASP A 330 10.08 8.61 -11.25
N PHE A 331 9.67 9.80 -11.63
CA PHE A 331 8.27 10.25 -11.55
C PHE A 331 7.36 9.42 -12.48
N GLY A 332 6.39 8.71 -11.92
CA GLY A 332 5.42 7.88 -12.64
C GLY A 332 4.03 8.52 -12.72
N VAL A 333 3.39 8.45 -13.89
CA VAL A 333 1.99 8.89 -14.07
C VAL A 333 1.04 7.84 -13.50
N ILE A 334 0.41 8.15 -12.36
CA ILE A 334 -0.55 7.26 -11.71
C ILE A 334 -1.90 7.35 -12.43
N PRO A 335 -2.50 6.23 -12.90
CA PRO A 335 -3.82 6.24 -13.55
C PRO A 335 -4.96 6.31 -12.53
N VAL A 336 -4.98 7.39 -11.73
CA VAL A 336 -5.86 7.55 -10.55
C VAL A 336 -7.34 7.34 -10.88
N GLY A 337 -7.83 7.94 -11.97
CA GLY A 337 -9.23 7.78 -12.39
C GLY A 337 -9.60 6.33 -12.71
N ALA A 338 -8.72 5.58 -13.39
CA ALA A 338 -8.97 4.18 -13.69
C ALA A 338 -8.86 3.27 -12.45
N PHE A 339 -8.08 3.65 -11.43
CA PHE A 339 -8.07 2.93 -10.16
C PHE A 339 -9.35 3.21 -9.36
N LEU A 340 -9.81 4.47 -9.31
CA LEU A 340 -11.08 4.83 -8.68
C LEU A 340 -12.25 4.12 -9.37
N ASP A 341 -12.32 4.14 -10.69
CA ASP A 341 -13.34 3.45 -11.51
C ASP A 341 -13.46 1.94 -11.19
N THR A 342 -12.34 1.24 -10.96
CA THR A 342 -12.40 -0.18 -10.49
C THR A 342 -13.04 -0.34 -9.11
N VAL A 343 -12.88 0.64 -8.22
CA VAL A 343 -13.52 0.67 -6.89
C VAL A 343 -14.99 1.06 -7.03
N SER A 344 -15.31 2.09 -7.82
CA SER A 344 -16.66 2.59 -8.07
C SER A 344 -17.56 1.49 -8.67
N ARG A 345 -17.08 0.75 -9.68
CA ARG A 345 -17.76 -0.43 -10.26
C ARG A 345 -18.20 -1.46 -9.20
N VAL A 346 -17.30 -1.81 -8.27
CA VAL A 346 -17.58 -2.79 -7.20
C VAL A 346 -18.48 -2.19 -6.11
N SER A 347 -18.37 -0.89 -5.85
CA SER A 347 -19.21 -0.20 -4.86
C SER A 347 -20.70 -0.24 -5.24
N LEU A 348 -21.03 -0.19 -6.53
CA LEU A 348 -22.40 -0.30 -7.04
C LEU A 348 -23.04 -1.66 -6.76
N ILE A 349 -22.24 -2.72 -6.62
CA ILE A 349 -22.70 -4.06 -6.23
C ILE A 349 -22.82 -4.12 -4.69
N SER A 350 -23.78 -3.35 -4.16
CA SER A 350 -24.00 -3.14 -2.72
C SER A 350 -25.47 -3.14 -2.33
N ARG A 351 -25.78 -3.68 -1.15
CA ARG A 351 -27.11 -3.57 -0.53
C ARG A 351 -27.28 -2.18 0.06
N ARG A 352 -28.46 -1.56 -0.13
CA ARG A 352 -28.74 -0.20 0.37
C ARG A 352 -29.15 -0.19 1.85
N GLY A 353 -29.68 -1.30 2.36
CA GLY A 353 -30.05 -1.47 3.77
C GLY A 353 -29.82 -2.90 4.28
N LYS A 354 -29.83 -3.06 5.61
CA LYS A 354 -29.53 -4.34 6.29
C LYS A 354 -30.59 -5.42 6.04
N THR A 355 -31.86 -5.02 5.97
CA THR A 355 -33.03 -5.88 5.75
C THR A 355 -33.22 -6.31 4.30
N GLN A 356 -32.58 -5.62 3.36
CA GLN A 356 -32.70 -5.87 1.93
C GLN A 356 -31.95 -7.16 1.52
N THR A 357 -32.62 -8.05 0.78
CA THR A 357 -31.93 -9.18 0.13
C THR A 357 -31.12 -8.71 -1.08
N TRP A 358 -30.12 -9.47 -1.51
CA TRP A 358 -29.35 -9.10 -2.71
C TRP A 358 -30.22 -9.03 -3.97
N GLU A 359 -31.24 -9.88 -4.08
CA GLU A 359 -32.21 -9.90 -5.20
C GLU A 359 -33.18 -8.70 -5.17
N GLN A 360 -33.39 -8.08 -4.00
CA GLN A 360 -34.11 -6.81 -3.84
C GLN A 360 -33.21 -5.58 -4.00
N ALA A 361 -31.89 -5.75 -3.97
CA ALA A 361 -30.90 -4.68 -4.07
C ALA A 361 -30.39 -4.45 -5.49
N LEU A 362 -30.39 -5.49 -6.31
CA LEU A 362 -29.70 -5.54 -7.60
C LEU A 362 -30.55 -6.25 -8.67
N GLU A 363 -30.60 -5.69 -9.88
CA GLU A 363 -31.19 -6.35 -11.04
C GLU A 363 -30.32 -7.55 -11.44
N THR A 364 -30.81 -8.79 -11.26
CA THR A 364 -30.03 -9.99 -11.56
C THR A 364 -30.38 -10.60 -12.93
N HIS A 365 -29.37 -11.04 -13.68
CA HIS A 365 -29.57 -11.59 -15.01
C HIS A 365 -30.33 -12.95 -14.93
N PRO A 366 -31.40 -13.18 -15.72
CA PRO A 366 -32.24 -14.37 -15.59
C PRO A 366 -31.57 -15.66 -16.08
N ALA A 367 -30.60 -15.57 -17.00
CA ALA A 367 -29.87 -16.73 -17.52
C ALA A 367 -28.79 -17.29 -16.57
N VAL A 368 -28.58 -16.68 -15.39
CA VAL A 368 -27.61 -17.14 -14.39
C VAL A 368 -28.31 -17.85 -13.24
N GLY A 369 -27.87 -19.07 -12.95
CA GLY A 369 -28.44 -19.92 -11.91
C GLY A 369 -28.30 -19.36 -10.49
N ARG A 370 -29.21 -19.79 -9.61
CA ARG A 370 -29.26 -19.32 -8.21
C ARG A 370 -27.98 -19.63 -7.42
N GLU A 371 -27.40 -20.82 -7.62
CA GLU A 371 -26.16 -21.23 -6.92
C GLU A 371 -24.99 -20.27 -7.23
N GLU A 372 -24.86 -19.84 -8.50
CA GLU A 372 -23.82 -18.89 -8.93
C GLU A 372 -24.04 -17.48 -8.32
N LYS A 373 -25.30 -17.06 -8.17
CA LYS A 373 -25.68 -15.82 -7.47
C LYS A 373 -25.31 -15.89 -5.98
N GLU A 374 -25.66 -16.98 -5.30
CA GLU A 374 -25.33 -17.18 -3.88
C GLU A 374 -23.81 -17.29 -3.65
N GLU A 375 -23.06 -17.93 -4.57
CA GLU A 375 -21.59 -17.94 -4.57
C GLU A 375 -21.03 -16.52 -4.68
N LEU A 376 -21.54 -15.68 -5.60
CA LEU A 376 -21.15 -14.28 -5.76
C LEU A 376 -21.41 -13.47 -4.47
N TRP A 377 -22.62 -13.57 -3.90
CA TRP A 377 -22.97 -12.87 -2.66
C TRP A 377 -22.06 -13.26 -1.48
N SER A 378 -21.56 -14.50 -1.44
CA SER A 378 -20.61 -14.96 -0.42
C SER A 378 -19.23 -14.33 -0.52
N ILE A 379 -18.79 -13.92 -1.73
CA ILE A 379 -17.46 -13.33 -1.96
C ILE A 379 -17.45 -11.80 -1.91
N MET A 380 -18.57 -11.12 -2.20
CA MET A 380 -18.63 -9.65 -2.36
C MET A 380 -17.93 -8.87 -1.24
N ALA A 381 -18.19 -9.19 0.03
CA ALA A 381 -17.57 -8.50 1.17
C ALA A 381 -16.03 -8.53 1.15
N ASN A 382 -15.42 -9.62 0.64
CA ASN A 382 -13.96 -9.73 0.51
C ASN A 382 -13.42 -8.87 -0.65
N ILE A 383 -14.20 -8.73 -1.73
CA ILE A 383 -13.88 -7.83 -2.85
C ILE A 383 -13.99 -6.37 -2.38
N HIS A 384 -15.04 -6.03 -1.63
CA HIS A 384 -15.21 -4.70 -1.01
C HIS A 384 -14.04 -4.34 -0.08
N ILE A 385 -13.59 -5.27 0.79
CA ILE A 385 -12.41 -5.05 1.65
C ILE A 385 -11.15 -4.77 0.81
N ALA A 386 -10.94 -5.48 -0.30
CA ALA A 386 -9.80 -5.25 -1.19
C ALA A 386 -9.89 -3.90 -1.95
N ALA A 387 -11.10 -3.48 -2.32
CA ALA A 387 -11.34 -2.18 -2.93
C ALA A 387 -11.09 -1.02 -1.94
N LEU A 388 -11.49 -1.17 -0.67
CA LEU A 388 -11.18 -0.24 0.41
C LEU A 388 -9.66 -0.14 0.70
N ASP A 389 -8.91 -1.26 0.63
CA ASP A 389 -7.44 -1.24 0.77
C ASP A 389 -6.74 -0.49 -0.38
N LEU A 390 -7.24 -0.60 -1.61
CA LEU A 390 -6.77 0.21 -2.74
C LEU A 390 -7.07 1.70 -2.52
N LEU A 391 -8.32 2.05 -2.16
CA LEU A 391 -8.72 3.44 -1.96
C LEU A 391 -7.95 4.08 -0.79
N GLN A 392 -7.76 3.36 0.32
CA GLN A 392 -6.90 3.79 1.43
C GLN A 392 -5.46 4.03 0.96
N THR A 393 -4.94 3.13 0.12
CA THR A 393 -3.57 3.26 -0.41
C THR A 393 -3.44 4.46 -1.34
N LEU A 394 -4.47 4.81 -2.13
CA LEU A 394 -4.53 6.05 -2.90
C LEU A 394 -4.48 7.29 -2.01
N PHE A 395 -5.34 7.39 -0.99
CA PHE A 395 -5.33 8.54 -0.06
C PHE A 395 -3.98 8.67 0.67
N ARG A 396 -3.42 7.56 1.17
CA ARG A 396 -2.09 7.56 1.80
C ARG A 396 -0.96 7.96 0.84
N ARG A 397 -1.06 7.63 -0.44
CA ARG A 397 -0.03 7.95 -1.45
C ARG A 397 -0.13 9.37 -1.98
N LEU A 398 -1.35 9.90 -2.13
CA LEU A 398 -1.62 11.22 -2.72
C LEU A 398 -1.71 12.33 -1.67
N GLN A 399 -2.07 12.01 -0.42
CA GLN A 399 -2.30 12.97 0.67
C GLN A 399 -3.27 14.08 0.23
N HIS A 400 -2.98 15.36 0.45
CA HIS A 400 -3.86 16.47 0.03
C HIS A 400 -4.15 16.51 -1.48
N ASN A 401 -3.35 15.85 -2.34
CA ASN A 401 -3.65 15.72 -3.77
C ASN A 401 -4.82 14.77 -4.06
N ALA A 402 -5.31 14.02 -3.06
CA ALA A 402 -6.54 13.21 -3.17
C ALA A 402 -7.82 14.02 -3.01
N LEU A 403 -7.76 15.31 -2.64
CA LEU A 403 -8.94 16.14 -2.39
C LEU A 403 -9.97 16.18 -3.55
N PRO A 404 -9.59 16.16 -4.85
CA PRO A 404 -10.56 16.07 -5.95
C PRO A 404 -11.38 14.77 -5.99
N LEU A 405 -10.88 13.69 -5.37
CA LEU A 405 -11.55 12.38 -5.30
C LEU A 405 -12.52 12.29 -4.12
N ALA A 406 -12.53 13.30 -3.24
CA ALA A 406 -13.03 13.19 -1.87
C ALA A 406 -14.52 12.85 -1.76
N SER A 407 -15.39 13.49 -2.56
CA SER A 407 -16.85 13.25 -2.47
C SER A 407 -17.19 11.82 -2.89
N GLU A 408 -16.83 11.42 -4.11
CA GLU A 408 -17.06 10.06 -4.61
C GLU A 408 -16.46 9.00 -3.67
N SER A 409 -15.26 9.25 -3.14
CA SER A 409 -14.62 8.35 -2.17
C SER A 409 -15.39 8.23 -0.85
N LEU A 410 -15.96 9.32 -0.32
CA LEU A 410 -16.82 9.26 0.87
C LEU A 410 -18.08 8.45 0.60
N ASP A 411 -18.75 8.72 -0.52
CA ASP A 411 -20.01 8.05 -0.91
C ASP A 411 -19.79 6.55 -1.12
N ILE A 412 -18.68 6.16 -1.78
CA ILE A 412 -18.23 4.76 -1.93
C ILE A 412 -18.04 4.06 -0.58
N VAL A 413 -17.31 4.68 0.35
CA VAL A 413 -17.00 4.04 1.65
C VAL A 413 -18.26 3.93 2.50
N VAL A 414 -19.14 4.94 2.48
CA VAL A 414 -20.45 4.90 3.16
C VAL A 414 -21.35 3.82 2.57
N LEU A 415 -21.43 3.68 1.24
CA LEU A 415 -22.21 2.66 0.55
C LEU A 415 -21.73 1.24 0.88
N ILE A 416 -20.42 1.00 0.80
CA ILE A 416 -19.80 -0.28 1.16
C ILE A 416 -20.04 -0.60 2.65
N LEU A 417 -19.91 0.39 3.55
CA LEU A 417 -20.18 0.19 4.97
C LEU A 417 -21.66 -0.16 5.22
N LYS A 418 -22.62 0.55 4.60
CA LYS A 418 -24.06 0.22 4.72
C LYS A 418 -24.36 -1.20 4.26
N SER A 419 -23.80 -1.62 3.13
CA SER A 419 -23.93 -2.97 2.57
C SER A 419 -23.34 -4.07 3.46
N GLY A 420 -22.18 -3.79 4.07
CA GLY A 420 -21.38 -4.75 4.84
C GLY A 420 -21.41 -4.59 6.36
N ILE A 421 -22.30 -3.76 6.93
CA ILE A 421 -22.21 -3.25 8.32
C ILE A 421 -22.08 -4.36 9.38
N ASP A 422 -22.74 -5.51 9.20
CA ASP A 422 -22.69 -6.64 10.12
C ASP A 422 -21.30 -7.32 10.17
N ASN A 423 -20.51 -7.24 9.09
CA ASN A 423 -19.18 -7.83 9.01
C ASN A 423 -18.13 -6.93 9.68
N PRO A 424 -17.51 -7.36 10.80
CA PRO A 424 -16.54 -6.53 11.52
C PRO A 424 -15.30 -6.21 10.68
N VAL A 425 -14.90 -7.06 9.72
CA VAL A 425 -13.73 -6.82 8.86
C VAL A 425 -14.02 -5.70 7.86
N VAL A 426 -15.26 -5.56 7.37
CA VAL A 426 -15.69 -4.42 6.55
C VAL A 426 -15.71 -3.14 7.39
N ARG A 427 -16.23 -3.20 8.63
CA ARG A 427 -16.19 -2.05 9.56
C ARG A 427 -14.76 -1.57 9.83
N VAL A 428 -13.85 -2.49 10.15
CA VAL A 428 -12.42 -2.17 10.35
C VAL A 428 -11.79 -1.57 9.10
N ALA A 429 -12.08 -2.09 7.90
CA ALA A 429 -11.57 -1.51 6.66
C ALA A 429 -12.11 -0.09 6.41
N ALA A 430 -13.41 0.15 6.64
CA ALA A 430 -14.03 1.46 6.53
C ALA A 430 -13.47 2.46 7.55
N TYR A 431 -13.37 2.08 8.83
CA TYR A 431 -12.82 2.94 9.87
C TYR A 431 -11.36 3.30 9.58
N LYS A 432 -10.56 2.32 9.15
CA LYS A 432 -9.16 2.51 8.75
C LYS A 432 -9.03 3.58 7.65
N ILE A 433 -9.85 3.55 6.61
CA ILE A 433 -9.78 4.58 5.56
C ILE A 433 -10.33 5.94 6.02
N PHE A 434 -11.38 5.99 6.84
CA PHE A 434 -11.84 7.25 7.44
C PHE A 434 -10.76 7.94 8.29
N CYS A 435 -9.96 7.18 9.04
CA CYS A 435 -8.82 7.74 9.78
C CYS A 435 -7.79 8.44 8.89
N ASP A 436 -7.56 7.97 7.65
CA ASP A 436 -6.67 8.63 6.68
C ASP A 436 -7.37 9.76 5.89
N MET A 437 -8.67 9.63 5.60
CA MET A 437 -9.43 10.63 4.82
C MET A 437 -9.83 11.87 5.63
N LEU A 438 -10.26 11.71 6.88
CA LEU A 438 -10.82 12.80 7.70
C LEU A 438 -9.86 13.98 7.90
N PRO A 439 -8.54 13.81 8.15
CA PRO A 439 -7.59 14.93 8.24
C PRO A 439 -7.39 15.71 6.93
N ILE A 440 -7.74 15.12 5.78
CA ILE A 440 -7.59 15.74 4.46
C ILE A 440 -8.90 16.39 4.00
N VAL A 441 -10.03 15.74 4.27
CA VAL A 441 -11.35 16.07 3.71
C VAL A 441 -12.28 16.74 4.74
N GLY A 442 -12.20 16.31 6.01
CA GLY A 442 -13.12 16.66 7.09
C GLY A 442 -13.45 18.16 7.16
N PRO A 443 -12.45 19.06 7.30
CA PRO A 443 -12.69 20.50 7.41
C PRO A 443 -13.46 21.13 6.25
N GLY A 444 -13.46 20.51 5.07
CA GLY A 444 -14.18 20.97 3.87
C GLY A 444 -15.57 20.33 3.67
N MET A 445 -16.01 19.42 4.54
CA MET A 445 -17.27 18.68 4.35
C MET A 445 -18.52 19.59 4.35
N SER A 446 -19.49 19.25 3.51
CA SER A 446 -20.83 19.84 3.48
C SER A 446 -21.73 19.24 4.58
N LYS A 447 -22.92 19.83 4.81
CA LYS A 447 -23.92 19.24 5.74
C LYS A 447 -24.34 17.83 5.26
N PRO A 448 -24.81 17.62 4.01
CA PRO A 448 -25.14 16.29 3.50
C PRO A 448 -24.00 15.25 3.59
N ALA A 449 -22.75 15.64 3.35
CA ALA A 449 -21.61 14.73 3.51
C ALA A 449 -21.35 14.37 4.98
N THR A 450 -21.62 15.29 5.91
CA THR A 450 -21.54 15.05 7.35
C THR A 450 -22.65 14.09 7.80
N ASP A 451 -23.87 14.30 7.33
CA ASP A 451 -25.03 13.44 7.60
C ASP A 451 -24.82 12.03 7.02
N ALA A 452 -24.28 11.90 5.81
CA ALA A 452 -23.94 10.62 5.18
C ALA A 452 -22.91 9.81 5.99
N VAL A 453 -21.92 10.48 6.61
CA VAL A 453 -20.94 9.86 7.51
C VAL A 453 -21.55 9.51 8.88
N GLY A 454 -22.75 9.98 9.21
CA GLY A 454 -23.45 9.66 10.46
C GLY A 454 -23.59 8.15 10.73
N VAL A 455 -23.82 7.32 9.70
CA VAL A 455 -23.87 5.85 9.85
C VAL A 455 -22.52 5.26 10.32
N VAL A 456 -21.40 5.89 9.95
CA VAL A 456 -20.05 5.51 10.37
C VAL A 456 -19.85 5.84 11.84
N MET A 457 -20.33 7.02 12.26
CA MET A 457 -20.28 7.47 13.66
C MET A 457 -21.09 6.54 14.56
N LEU A 458 -22.33 6.21 14.16
CA LEU A 458 -23.21 5.28 14.87
C LEU A 458 -22.59 3.87 14.99
N ALA A 459 -22.00 3.35 13.91
CA ALA A 459 -21.32 2.05 13.93
C ALA A 459 -20.09 2.05 14.86
N CYS A 460 -19.28 3.12 14.81
CA CYS A 460 -18.10 3.31 15.66
C CYS A 460 -18.50 3.40 17.15
N CYS A 461 -19.53 4.20 17.48
CA CYS A 461 -20.05 4.31 18.84
C CYS A 461 -20.57 2.95 19.35
N ARG A 462 -21.31 2.22 18.51
CA ARG A 462 -21.82 0.88 18.85
C ARG A 462 -20.70 -0.11 19.18
N ASP A 463 -19.67 -0.20 18.35
CA ASP A 463 -18.55 -1.11 18.59
C ASP A 463 -17.84 -0.80 19.93
N LEU A 464 -17.61 0.49 20.24
CA LEU A 464 -16.96 0.91 21.48
C LEU A 464 -17.84 0.72 22.73
N GLN A 465 -19.13 1.02 22.64
CA GLN A 465 -20.08 0.82 23.74
C GLN A 465 -20.34 -0.66 24.05
N GLN A 466 -20.24 -1.53 23.03
CA GLN A 466 -20.36 -2.98 23.21
C GLN A 466 -19.20 -3.54 24.03
N GLU A 467 -17.95 -3.17 23.74
CA GLU A 467 -16.79 -3.64 24.51
C GLU A 467 -16.75 -3.04 25.92
N ALA A 468 -17.18 -1.77 26.08
CA ALA A 468 -17.34 -1.14 27.38
C ALA A 468 -18.47 -1.77 28.24
N GLY A 469 -19.22 -2.75 27.71
CA GLY A 469 -20.26 -3.48 28.44
C GLY A 469 -21.58 -2.73 28.60
N HIS A 470 -21.78 -1.64 27.85
CA HIS A 470 -22.98 -0.80 27.94
C HIS A 470 -24.09 -1.21 26.95
N LEU A 471 -23.80 -2.10 26.00
CA LEU A 471 -24.80 -2.71 25.12
C LEU A 471 -24.95 -4.19 25.46
N ALA A 472 -26.18 -4.61 25.79
CA ALA A 472 -26.50 -6.02 26.00
C ALA A 472 -26.45 -6.81 24.68
N ALA A 473 -26.05 -8.08 24.75
CA ALA A 473 -26.20 -9.00 23.63
C ALA A 473 -27.71 -9.23 23.35
N PRO A 474 -28.15 -9.32 22.08
CA PRO A 474 -29.56 -9.51 21.75
C PRO A 474 -30.07 -10.85 22.28
N ALA A 475 -31.02 -10.81 23.20
CA ALA A 475 -31.66 -12.00 23.74
C ALA A 475 -32.57 -12.66 22.68
N PRO A 476 -32.65 -14.01 22.62
CA PRO A 476 -33.57 -14.69 21.72
C PRO A 476 -35.02 -14.41 22.14
N SER A 477 -35.80 -13.83 21.23
CA SER A 477 -37.16 -13.35 21.49
C SER A 477 -38.16 -14.48 21.76
N SER A 478 -38.65 -14.59 23.00
CA SER A 478 -39.85 -15.36 23.34
C SER A 478 -41.02 -14.41 23.61
N LYS A 479 -42.03 -14.39 22.74
CA LYS A 479 -43.30 -13.66 22.98
C LYS A 479 -44.04 -14.26 24.19
N PRO A 480 -44.66 -13.40 25.01
CA PRO A 480 -46.04 -13.68 25.44
C PRO A 480 -46.97 -12.52 25.10
N GLU A 481 -48.23 -12.85 24.79
CA GLU A 481 -49.29 -11.87 24.50
C GLU A 481 -50.07 -11.51 25.77
N SER A 482 -50.33 -10.22 25.99
CA SER A 482 -51.67 -9.67 26.26
C SER A 482 -51.54 -8.18 26.62
N GLY A 483 -52.47 -7.35 26.12
CA GLY A 483 -52.34 -5.89 26.19
C GLY A 483 -53.36 -5.20 27.09
N ALA A 484 -53.07 -3.95 27.42
CA ALA A 484 -54.05 -2.98 27.92
C ALA A 484 -53.75 -1.60 27.30
N LYS A 485 -54.76 -0.98 26.67
CA LYS A 485 -54.60 0.36 26.09
C LYS A 485 -54.61 1.43 27.19
N LYS A 486 -53.65 2.37 27.15
CA LYS A 486 -53.80 3.74 27.66
C LYS A 486 -52.79 4.66 27.00
N ASN A 487 -53.24 5.80 26.49
CA ASN A 487 -52.35 6.80 25.91
C ASN A 487 -51.57 7.51 27.01
N SER A 488 -50.29 7.74 26.79
CA SER A 488 -49.46 8.73 27.49
C SER A 488 -48.38 9.18 26.52
N ILE A 489 -48.55 10.36 25.92
CA ILE A 489 -47.51 10.98 25.10
C ILE A 489 -46.50 11.59 26.08
N ALA A 490 -45.30 11.01 26.12
CA ALA A 490 -44.16 11.52 26.85
C ALA A 490 -42.90 10.98 26.16
N ALA A 491 -42.20 11.83 25.42
CA ALA A 491 -40.90 11.49 24.85
C ALA A 491 -39.92 11.22 26.00
N ASN A 492 -39.21 10.10 25.96
CA ASN A 492 -38.31 9.69 27.04
C ASN A 492 -36.97 9.21 26.48
N ALA A 493 -35.91 9.98 26.74
CA ALA A 493 -34.53 9.62 26.42
C ALA A 493 -33.99 8.44 27.26
N ASP A 494 -34.75 7.98 28.26
CA ASP A 494 -34.41 6.89 29.18
C ASP A 494 -34.27 5.50 28.53
N LEU A 495 -34.61 5.33 27.24
CA LEU A 495 -34.39 4.06 26.52
C LEU A 495 -32.89 3.67 26.44
N PHE A 496 -31.97 4.58 26.77
CA PHE A 496 -30.52 4.36 26.83
C PHE A 496 -29.94 4.21 28.25
N LEU A 497 -30.79 4.13 29.29
CA LEU A 497 -30.36 3.87 30.67
C LEU A 497 -31.00 2.58 31.21
N PRO A 498 -30.23 1.51 31.52
CA PRO A 498 -30.78 0.33 32.16
C PRO A 498 -31.20 0.67 33.60
N GLN A 499 -32.51 0.83 33.79
CA GLN A 499 -33.15 1.19 35.07
C GLN A 499 -32.76 0.19 36.17
N GLN A 500 -32.14 0.68 37.25
CA GLN A 500 -31.61 -0.18 38.33
C GLN A 500 -32.73 -0.86 39.15
N GLN A 501 -33.11 -2.09 38.80
CA GLN A 501 -33.84 -2.99 39.69
C GLN A 501 -33.39 -4.45 39.54
N GLY A 502 -33.12 -5.11 40.68
CA GLY A 502 -32.98 -6.57 40.79
C GLY A 502 -31.55 -7.10 40.96
N GLU A 503 -31.17 -7.44 42.19
CA GLU A 503 -30.03 -8.32 42.45
C GLU A 503 -30.36 -9.77 42.05
N ALA A 504 -30.03 -10.17 40.82
CA ALA A 504 -30.18 -11.56 40.37
C ALA A 504 -29.09 -11.97 39.36
N ALA A 505 -28.61 -13.21 39.50
CA ALA A 505 -27.73 -13.91 38.56
C ALA A 505 -26.39 -13.22 38.19
N LEU A 506 -25.41 -13.33 39.11
CA LEU A 506 -23.99 -13.26 38.74
C LEU A 506 -23.58 -14.46 37.86
N THR A 507 -23.88 -14.38 36.56
CA THR A 507 -23.31 -15.25 35.54
C THR A 507 -22.66 -14.42 34.45
N PRO A 508 -21.33 -14.45 34.26
CA PRO A 508 -20.69 -13.79 33.14
C PRO A 508 -21.02 -14.55 31.86
N ALA A 509 -22.12 -14.17 31.20
CA ALA A 509 -22.36 -14.51 29.82
C ALA A 509 -21.13 -14.08 29.02
N LYS A 510 -20.56 -14.99 28.23
CA LYS A 510 -19.33 -14.71 27.47
C LYS A 510 -19.62 -13.66 26.41
N THR A 511 -19.36 -12.39 26.73
CA THR A 511 -19.14 -11.35 25.75
C THR A 511 -17.96 -11.79 24.87
N THR A 512 -18.23 -12.02 23.59
CA THR A 512 -17.17 -12.28 22.62
C THR A 512 -16.45 -10.96 22.38
N SER A 513 -15.44 -10.67 23.21
CA SER A 513 -14.62 -9.46 23.15
C SER A 513 -14.20 -9.17 21.72
N LEU A 514 -14.40 -7.93 21.27
CA LEU A 514 -14.06 -7.52 19.91
C LEU A 514 -12.55 -7.70 19.67
N PRO A 515 -12.12 -8.01 18.43
CA PRO A 515 -10.69 -8.12 18.12
C PRO A 515 -9.97 -6.82 18.50
N LYS A 516 -8.84 -6.92 19.22
CA LYS A 516 -8.11 -5.74 19.74
C LYS A 516 -7.80 -4.68 18.67
N GLU A 517 -7.49 -5.12 17.45
CA GLU A 517 -7.28 -4.25 16.29
C GLU A 517 -8.52 -3.43 15.91
N GLN A 518 -9.73 -3.99 16.04
CA GLN A 518 -10.98 -3.26 15.78
C GLN A 518 -11.21 -2.15 16.81
N LEU A 519 -10.87 -2.41 18.08
CA LEU A 519 -10.99 -1.44 19.17
C LEU A 519 -9.99 -0.29 18.99
N GLU A 520 -8.71 -0.60 18.77
CA GLU A 520 -7.66 0.41 18.50
C GLU A 520 -8.02 1.31 17.31
N VAL A 521 -8.56 0.72 16.24
CA VAL A 521 -9.01 1.46 15.06
C VAL A 521 -10.27 2.30 15.36
N ALA A 522 -11.23 1.79 16.11
CA ALA A 522 -12.45 2.51 16.46
C ALA A 522 -12.19 3.67 17.45
N GLU A 523 -11.31 3.50 18.44
CA GLU A 523 -10.85 4.58 19.33
C GLU A 523 -10.14 5.69 18.54
N THR A 524 -9.26 5.31 17.61
CA THR A 524 -8.57 6.24 16.71
C THR A 524 -9.57 6.99 15.83
N LEU A 525 -10.59 6.31 15.31
CA LEU A 525 -11.65 6.92 14.51
C LEU A 525 -12.47 7.90 15.34
N LEU A 526 -12.89 7.54 16.56
CA LEU A 526 -13.67 8.42 17.43
C LEU A 526 -12.95 9.75 17.70
N ALA A 527 -11.64 9.68 17.97
CA ALA A 527 -10.81 10.88 18.11
C ALA A 527 -10.71 11.67 16.79
N SER A 528 -10.56 10.99 15.64
CA SER A 528 -10.47 11.63 14.32
C SER A 528 -11.79 12.31 13.89
N LEU A 529 -12.94 11.72 14.19
CA LEU A 529 -14.27 12.30 13.98
C LEU A 529 -14.44 13.60 14.77
N LEU A 530 -14.14 13.56 16.07
CA LEU A 530 -14.23 14.71 16.98
C LEU A 530 -13.20 15.82 16.67
N ALA A 531 -12.05 15.47 16.08
CA ALA A 531 -10.98 16.42 15.75
C ALA A 531 -11.17 17.10 14.38
N ASN A 532 -11.65 16.39 13.36
CA ASN A 532 -11.56 16.84 11.96
C ASN A 532 -12.91 17.23 11.33
N ILE A 533 -14.05 16.86 11.92
CA ILE A 533 -15.37 17.20 11.36
C ILE A 533 -15.82 18.59 11.85
N PRO A 534 -16.35 19.46 10.95
CA PRO A 534 -16.91 20.76 11.33
C PRO A 534 -18.09 20.61 12.29
N GLN A 535 -17.85 20.82 13.59
CA GLN A 535 -18.83 20.53 14.65
C GLN A 535 -20.18 21.23 14.44
N ARG A 536 -20.18 22.46 13.91
CA ARG A 536 -21.40 23.22 13.55
C ARG A 536 -22.30 22.56 12.49
N ARG A 537 -21.84 21.52 11.78
CA ARG A 537 -22.63 20.77 10.78
C ARG A 537 -23.22 19.47 11.31
N LEU A 538 -22.93 19.10 12.56
CA LEU A 538 -23.33 17.83 13.15
C LEU A 538 -24.71 17.95 13.81
N LYS A 539 -25.59 16.94 13.64
CA LYS A 539 -26.87 16.89 14.38
C LYS A 539 -26.58 16.82 15.90
N PRO A 540 -27.26 17.60 16.77
CA PRO A 540 -26.86 17.74 18.18
C PRO A 540 -26.90 16.43 18.99
N GLY A 541 -27.87 15.54 18.73
CA GLY A 541 -27.93 14.22 19.36
C GLY A 541 -26.74 13.32 18.99
N LEU A 542 -26.26 13.39 17.75
CA LEU A 542 -25.10 12.63 17.29
C LEU A 542 -23.79 13.16 17.92
N ARG A 543 -23.69 14.47 18.17
CA ARG A 543 -22.62 15.04 18.98
C ARG A 543 -22.66 14.50 20.42
N GLY A 544 -23.83 14.48 21.05
CA GLY A 544 -24.02 13.95 22.40
C GLY A 544 -23.59 12.49 22.51
N LEU A 545 -23.94 11.65 21.54
CA LEU A 545 -23.54 10.24 21.48
C LEU A 545 -22.02 10.04 21.35
N LEU A 546 -21.33 10.87 20.57
CA LEU A 546 -19.86 10.82 20.46
C LEU A 546 -19.18 11.18 21.79
N ASP A 547 -19.64 12.25 22.44
CA ASP A 547 -19.11 12.70 23.74
C ASP A 547 -19.38 11.68 24.86
N GLN A 548 -20.60 11.12 24.91
CA GLN A 548 -20.95 10.01 25.80
C GLN A 548 -20.03 8.81 25.55
N THR A 549 -19.85 8.41 24.28
CA THR A 549 -18.99 7.28 23.90
C THR A 549 -17.53 7.52 24.30
N ALA A 550 -17.01 8.73 24.14
CA ALA A 550 -15.65 9.08 24.55
C ALA A 550 -15.45 8.91 26.07
N VAL A 551 -16.46 9.28 26.87
CA VAL A 551 -16.44 9.08 28.33
C VAL A 551 -16.59 7.60 28.72
N LEU A 552 -17.52 6.87 28.10
CA LEU A 552 -17.81 5.45 28.42
C LEU A 552 -16.67 4.50 28.00
N SER A 553 -16.11 4.69 26.79
CA SER A 553 -14.90 4.00 26.32
C SER A 553 -13.63 4.42 27.06
N GLN A 554 -13.69 5.56 27.78
CA GLN A 554 -12.58 6.15 28.53
C GLN A 554 -11.40 6.57 27.65
N SER A 555 -11.61 6.72 26.33
CA SER A 555 -10.58 7.13 25.37
C SER A 555 -10.08 8.55 25.66
N ARG A 556 -8.80 8.64 26.05
CA ARG A 556 -8.08 9.91 26.31
C ARG A 556 -8.21 10.86 25.13
N ASP A 557 -7.88 10.37 23.94
CA ASP A 557 -7.68 11.21 22.76
C ASP A 557 -9.02 11.68 22.17
N ALA A 558 -10.07 10.85 22.26
CA ALA A 558 -11.43 11.27 21.94
C ALA A 558 -11.94 12.36 22.89
N MET A 559 -11.78 12.17 24.21
CA MET A 559 -12.18 13.20 25.19
C MET A 559 -11.38 14.50 25.01
N LEU A 560 -10.09 14.42 24.68
CA LEU A 560 -9.26 15.58 24.38
C LEU A 560 -9.71 16.30 23.10
N ALA A 561 -9.99 15.57 22.02
CA ALA A 561 -10.48 16.12 20.76
C ALA A 561 -11.84 16.82 20.90
N SER A 562 -12.76 16.23 21.68
CA SER A 562 -14.07 16.80 22.01
C SER A 562 -13.98 18.13 22.77
N VAL A 563 -13.08 18.22 23.76
CA VAL A 563 -12.87 19.43 24.56
C VAL A 563 -12.17 20.55 23.76
N LEU A 564 -11.28 20.19 22.83
CA LEU A 564 -10.63 21.14 21.94
C LEU A 564 -11.56 21.68 20.84
N ASN A 565 -12.58 20.90 20.44
CA ASN A 565 -13.55 21.27 19.42
C ASN A 565 -14.97 21.32 20.02
N PRO A 566 -15.33 22.37 20.78
CA PRO A 566 -16.66 22.49 21.38
C PRO A 566 -17.74 22.61 20.30
N TYR A 567 -18.88 21.96 20.53
CA TYR A 567 -20.07 22.16 19.72
C TYR A 567 -20.72 23.50 20.07
N ILE A 568 -21.09 24.26 19.03
CA ILE A 568 -21.76 25.55 19.12
C ILE A 568 -22.98 25.46 18.21
N ASN A 569 -24.17 25.60 18.78
CA ASN A 569 -25.43 25.56 18.05
C ASN A 569 -25.60 26.80 17.17
N GLU A 570 -26.55 26.82 16.23
CA GLU A 570 -26.79 27.95 15.32
C GLU A 570 -27.14 29.24 16.08
N ALA A 571 -27.82 29.13 17.22
CA ALA A 571 -28.09 30.21 18.19
C ALA A 571 -26.86 30.66 19.02
N GLY A 572 -25.64 30.18 18.73
CA GLY A 572 -24.40 30.57 19.41
C GLY A 572 -24.17 29.94 20.80
N LYS A 573 -25.18 29.31 21.42
CA LYS A 573 -25.02 28.56 22.67
C LYS A 573 -24.07 27.37 22.49
N SER A 574 -23.10 27.20 23.38
CA SER A 574 -22.14 26.08 23.39
C SER A 574 -22.64 24.91 24.25
N TYR A 575 -22.36 23.68 23.84
CA TYR A 575 -22.65 22.49 24.65
C TYR A 575 -21.76 22.38 25.90
N ALA A 576 -22.27 21.70 26.93
CA ALA A 576 -21.54 21.47 28.18
C ALA A 576 -20.25 20.67 27.94
N SER A 577 -19.12 21.14 28.47
CA SER A 577 -17.82 20.52 28.23
C SER A 577 -17.59 19.27 29.08
N ILE A 578 -17.15 18.17 28.44
CA ILE A 578 -16.75 16.93 29.13
C ILE A 578 -15.38 17.01 29.84
N LEU A 579 -14.75 18.18 29.89
CA LEU A 579 -13.48 18.41 30.58
C LEU A 579 -13.44 17.92 32.04
N PRO A 580 -14.51 17.97 32.86
CA PRO A 580 -14.50 17.38 34.20
C PRO A 580 -14.25 15.86 34.19
N HIS A 581 -14.77 15.14 33.20
CA HIS A 581 -14.57 13.69 33.05
C HIS A 581 -13.13 13.37 32.62
N LEU A 582 -12.64 14.06 31.58
CA LEU A 582 -11.25 14.01 31.13
C LEU A 582 -10.29 14.29 32.30
N SER A 583 -10.55 15.35 33.07
CA SER A 583 -9.77 15.74 34.23
C SER A 583 -9.78 14.70 35.35
N ARG A 584 -10.94 14.14 35.67
CA ARG A 584 -11.06 13.12 36.72
C ARG A 584 -10.40 11.80 36.33
N ARG A 585 -10.40 11.43 35.04
CA ARG A 585 -9.82 10.17 34.55
C ARG A 585 -8.31 10.26 34.31
N PHE A 586 -7.81 11.38 33.80
CA PHE A 586 -6.41 11.57 33.43
C PHE A 586 -5.75 12.74 34.21
N PRO A 587 -5.61 12.63 35.54
CA PRO A 587 -5.23 13.76 36.38
C PRO A 587 -3.78 14.22 36.24
N CYS A 588 -2.89 13.39 35.70
CA CYS A 588 -1.45 13.67 35.54
C CYS A 588 -1.02 13.82 34.08
N ASP A 589 -1.96 13.97 33.15
CA ASP A 589 -1.67 14.06 31.72
C ASP A 589 -1.26 15.48 31.30
N GLN A 590 -0.18 15.60 30.52
CA GLN A 590 0.38 16.89 30.11
C GLN A 590 -0.60 17.74 29.25
N GLY A 591 -1.40 17.12 28.38
CA GLY A 591 -2.41 17.82 27.60
C GLY A 591 -3.55 18.34 28.46
N VAL A 592 -3.97 17.56 29.46
CA VAL A 592 -5.00 17.94 30.43
C VAL A 592 -4.50 19.06 31.36
N GLU A 593 -3.23 19.06 31.77
CA GLU A 593 -2.61 20.17 32.51
C GLU A 593 -2.51 21.46 31.68
N ILE A 594 -2.23 21.37 30.38
CA ILE A 594 -2.24 22.53 29.47
C ILE A 594 -3.66 23.13 29.38
N LEU A 595 -4.71 22.31 29.31
CA LEU A 595 -6.10 22.81 29.35
C LEU A 595 -6.42 23.49 30.69
N ARG A 596 -6.08 22.86 31.82
CA ARG A 596 -6.32 23.37 33.18
C ARG A 596 -5.60 24.67 33.49
N SER A 597 -4.42 24.88 32.92
CA SER A 597 -3.62 26.10 33.11
C SER A 597 -4.13 27.25 32.22
N ASN A 598 -4.43 26.98 30.94
CA ASN A 598 -4.98 27.98 30.04
C ASN A 598 -6.35 28.52 30.49
N ILE A 599 -7.24 27.66 31.00
CA ILE A 599 -8.57 28.08 31.52
C ILE A 599 -8.46 29.02 32.74
N ARG A 600 -7.33 29.02 33.45
CA ARG A 600 -7.08 29.95 34.58
C ARG A 600 -6.51 31.31 34.14
N SER A 601 -6.12 31.47 32.87
CA SER A 601 -5.53 32.72 32.38
C SER A 601 -6.57 33.82 32.14
N SER A 602 -7.81 33.44 31.78
CA SER A 602 -8.97 34.33 31.69
C SER A 602 -9.66 34.50 33.04
N ALA A 603 -8.97 35.09 34.02
CA ALA A 603 -9.64 35.69 35.16
C ALA A 603 -10.49 36.87 34.65
N PRO A 604 -11.82 36.92 34.90
CA PRO A 604 -12.64 38.02 34.40
C PRO A 604 -12.23 39.33 35.08
N SER A 605 -11.72 40.27 34.28
CA SER A 605 -11.49 41.66 34.71
C SER A 605 -12.83 42.24 35.17
N SER A 606 -12.91 42.68 36.42
CA SER A 606 -14.17 42.98 37.10
C SER A 606 -15.03 43.98 36.32
N GLY A 607 -16.25 43.57 35.93
CA GLY A 607 -17.29 44.47 35.44
C GLY A 607 -17.88 44.16 34.06
N ASP A 608 -18.48 42.98 33.88
CA ASP A 608 -19.93 42.93 33.63
C ASP A 608 -20.53 41.59 34.12
N GLY A 609 -21.84 41.56 34.33
CA GLY A 609 -22.55 40.41 34.90
C GLY A 609 -23.09 39.43 33.84
N VAL A 610 -22.35 38.37 33.55
CA VAL A 610 -22.87 37.19 32.84
C VAL A 610 -22.70 35.96 33.74
N ASP A 611 -23.81 35.41 34.19
CA ASP A 611 -23.84 34.31 35.16
C ASP A 611 -23.52 32.97 34.48
N MET A 612 -22.44 32.31 34.93
CA MET A 612 -22.02 30.98 34.48
C MET A 612 -22.45 29.86 35.45
N THR A 613 -23.47 30.13 36.27
CA THR A 613 -24.10 29.16 37.19
C THR A 613 -25.58 28.89 36.92
N ALA A 614 -26.05 29.18 35.69
CA ALA A 614 -27.32 28.67 35.16
C ALA A 614 -27.25 27.13 35.02
N GLY A 615 -27.70 26.42 36.05
CA GLY A 615 -27.64 24.97 36.15
C GLY A 615 -29.01 24.29 36.09
N PHE A 616 -29.13 23.29 35.23
CA PHE A 616 -30.01 22.12 35.37
C PHE A 616 -31.53 22.27 35.18
N GLU A 617 -32.14 23.47 35.21
CA GLU A 617 -33.62 23.61 35.20
C GLU A 617 -34.24 24.25 33.93
N GLU A 618 -33.47 24.51 32.87
CA GLU A 618 -33.97 25.18 31.64
C GLU A 618 -33.62 24.36 30.37
N LEU A 619 -34.35 23.26 30.15
CA LEU A 619 -34.20 22.37 28.98
C LEU A 619 -35.52 21.98 28.29
N ASP A 620 -36.68 22.32 28.85
CA ASP A 620 -38.00 21.92 28.35
C ASP A 620 -38.61 22.90 27.31
N GLU A 621 -37.89 23.96 26.92
CA GLU A 621 -38.33 24.94 25.90
C GLU A 621 -37.35 25.02 24.71
N VAL A 622 -37.55 24.10 23.75
CA VAL A 622 -37.19 24.27 22.34
C VAL A 622 -38.37 23.71 21.53
N GLU A 623 -38.97 24.55 20.68
CA GLU A 623 -40.13 24.17 19.87
C GLU A 623 -39.76 23.12 18.81
N ASP A 624 -40.64 22.15 18.58
CA ASP A 624 -40.44 21.08 17.59
C ASP A 624 -40.57 21.62 16.15
N ASP A 625 -39.47 21.59 15.38
CA ASP A 625 -39.53 21.62 13.91
C ASP A 625 -40.00 20.23 13.43
N GLU A 626 -41.29 20.07 13.15
CA GLU A 626 -41.95 18.82 12.70
C GLU A 626 -41.49 18.36 11.28
N ASP A 627 -40.25 17.85 11.11
CA ASP A 627 -39.77 17.39 9.78
C ASP A 627 -38.54 16.42 9.80
N ASP A 628 -38.51 15.33 10.60
CA ASP A 628 -37.36 14.38 10.65
C ASP A 628 -37.68 12.88 10.97
N ASP A 629 -38.94 12.43 10.81
CA ASP A 629 -39.40 11.08 11.26
C ASP A 629 -39.02 9.89 10.34
N GLU A 630 -38.44 10.10 9.15
CA GLU A 630 -38.21 9.04 8.14
C GLU A 630 -36.91 8.21 8.30
N MET A 631 -36.09 8.40 9.35
CA MET A 631 -34.81 7.66 9.52
C MET A 631 -34.71 6.72 10.73
N VAL A 632 -35.73 6.61 11.58
CA VAL A 632 -35.67 5.77 12.79
C VAL A 632 -36.38 4.42 12.62
N ASP A 633 -37.46 4.37 11.84
CA ASP A 633 -38.39 3.22 11.70
C ASP A 633 -37.87 2.02 10.87
N ALA A 634 -36.55 1.94 10.62
CA ALA A 634 -35.95 0.88 9.80
C ALA A 634 -35.77 -0.48 10.52
N ILE A 635 -36.29 -0.64 11.74
CA ILE A 635 -36.10 -1.82 12.60
C ILE A 635 -37.39 -2.13 13.39
N GLU A 636 -37.96 -3.33 13.14
CA GLU A 636 -39.32 -3.78 13.55
C GLU A 636 -40.44 -3.10 12.72
N VAL A 637 -41.62 -3.68 12.43
CA VAL A 637 -42.33 -4.88 12.93
C VAL A 637 -42.75 -5.84 11.79
N GLN A 638 -43.26 -7.03 12.14
CA GLN A 638 -43.80 -8.05 11.23
C GLN A 638 -45.10 -7.61 10.53
N GLY A 639 -45.32 -8.02 9.28
CA GLY A 639 -46.45 -7.57 8.46
C GLY A 639 -47.71 -8.44 8.47
N SER A 640 -48.70 -7.99 7.69
CA SER A 640 -49.92 -8.68 7.28
C SER A 640 -50.23 -8.28 5.83
N GLY A 641 -50.61 -9.20 4.96
CA GLY A 641 -50.94 -8.90 3.56
C GLY A 641 -52.37 -9.34 3.21
N GLU A 642 -52.97 -8.65 2.24
CA GLU A 642 -54.15 -9.09 1.48
C GLU A 642 -54.18 -8.37 0.12
N ASP A 643 -54.78 -9.00 -0.90
CA ASP A 643 -54.65 -8.60 -2.31
C ASP A 643 -55.55 -7.44 -2.75
N GLN A 644 -55.09 -6.63 -3.72
CA GLN A 644 -55.91 -6.29 -4.90
C GLN A 644 -55.13 -5.76 -6.13
N LYS A 645 -55.87 -5.57 -7.23
CA LYS A 645 -55.38 -5.47 -8.63
C LYS A 645 -55.44 -4.04 -9.20
N ALA A 646 -54.54 -3.80 -10.18
CA ALA A 646 -54.72 -2.92 -11.36
C ALA A 646 -54.85 -1.40 -11.09
N ASP A 647 -54.64 -0.49 -12.06
CA ASP A 647 -54.52 -0.61 -13.53
C ASP A 647 -53.36 0.23 -14.11
N GLU A 648 -53.14 0.15 -15.43
CA GLU A 648 -52.10 0.88 -16.18
C GLU A 648 -52.44 2.36 -16.46
N ALA A 649 -51.42 3.23 -16.54
CA ALA A 649 -51.45 4.45 -17.36
C ALA A 649 -50.04 4.99 -17.65
N GLU A 650 -49.77 5.37 -18.90
CA GLU A 650 -48.52 6.02 -19.31
C GLU A 650 -48.51 7.53 -18.99
N SER A 651 -47.32 8.10 -18.78
CA SER A 651 -47.03 9.40 -19.42
C SER A 651 -45.53 9.57 -19.66
N SER A 652 -45.18 10.02 -20.86
CA SER A 652 -43.81 10.38 -21.22
C SER A 652 -43.68 11.90 -21.29
N SER A 653 -42.61 12.44 -20.73
CA SER A 653 -42.10 13.76 -21.13
C SER A 653 -40.59 13.81 -20.92
N GLY A 654 -39.86 14.08 -21.99
CA GLY A 654 -38.43 14.34 -21.94
C GLY A 654 -38.17 15.78 -22.32
N PHE A 655 -37.37 16.49 -21.53
CA PHE A 655 -36.75 17.73 -21.97
C PHE A 655 -35.42 17.93 -21.24
N GLY A 656 -34.33 18.03 -22.00
CA GLY A 656 -33.07 18.57 -21.49
C GLY A 656 -32.77 19.87 -22.21
N ILE A 657 -31.99 20.78 -21.59
CA ILE A 657 -31.22 21.78 -22.33
C ILE A 657 -30.12 22.42 -21.48
N ALA A 658 -28.97 22.62 -22.13
CA ALA A 658 -27.89 23.57 -21.86
C ALA A 658 -27.53 23.96 -20.40
N SER A 659 -26.38 23.42 -19.99
CA SER A 659 -25.30 24.19 -19.35
C SER A 659 -25.26 25.67 -19.76
N LYS A 660 -25.00 26.57 -18.80
CA LYS A 660 -24.52 27.93 -19.06
C LYS A 660 -23.26 28.22 -18.24
N THR A 661 -22.24 28.69 -18.95
CA THR A 661 -20.94 29.08 -18.41
C THR A 661 -20.97 30.48 -17.78
N ALA A 662 -19.97 30.77 -16.95
CA ALA A 662 -19.80 32.08 -16.32
C ALA A 662 -19.48 33.18 -17.35
N SER A 663 -19.81 34.43 -17.00
CA SER A 663 -19.30 35.63 -17.66
C SER A 663 -18.73 36.59 -16.61
N VAL A 664 -17.61 37.23 -16.95
CA VAL A 664 -16.89 38.17 -16.08
C VAL A 664 -17.20 39.59 -16.52
N LEU A 665 -17.51 40.47 -15.57
CA LEU A 665 -17.44 41.92 -15.77
C LEU A 665 -16.76 42.58 -14.56
N SER A 666 -15.92 43.58 -14.85
CA SER A 666 -15.26 44.42 -13.86
C SER A 666 -16.02 45.73 -13.68
N GLY A 667 -15.91 46.37 -12.51
CA GLY A 667 -16.45 47.70 -12.24
C GLY A 667 -15.72 48.36 -11.06
N GLU A 668 -15.27 49.59 -11.24
CA GLU A 668 -14.38 50.28 -10.29
C GLU A 668 -15.14 51.22 -9.34
N GLY A 669 -14.76 51.16 -8.05
CA GLY A 669 -14.42 52.33 -7.24
C GLY A 669 -15.49 53.36 -6.87
N LYS A 670 -15.85 53.39 -5.58
CA LYS A 670 -15.69 54.62 -4.78
C LYS A 670 -15.62 54.37 -3.27
N ASP A 671 -14.80 55.17 -2.60
CA ASP A 671 -14.49 55.09 -1.18
C ASP A 671 -15.58 55.70 -0.28
N LEU A 672 -15.61 55.25 0.99
CA LEU A 672 -15.54 56.14 2.15
C LEU A 672 -15.07 55.35 3.40
N ALA A 673 -14.41 56.03 4.33
CA ALA A 673 -13.79 55.44 5.53
C ALA A 673 -14.75 55.52 6.76
N SER A 674 -14.45 55.09 7.99
CA SER A 674 -13.20 54.61 8.64
C SER A 674 -13.53 53.90 9.97
N ASN A 675 -12.71 52.93 10.42
CA ASN A 675 -12.00 53.03 11.73
C ASN A 675 -11.15 51.78 12.11
N ASN A 676 -9.96 52.08 12.63
CA ASN A 676 -9.18 51.36 13.67
C ASN A 676 -8.94 49.84 13.56
N SER A 677 -7.84 49.48 12.87
CA SER A 677 -7.00 48.33 13.24
C SER A 677 -5.95 48.77 14.28
N PRO A 678 -5.46 47.84 15.13
CA PRO A 678 -4.12 47.99 15.68
C PRO A 678 -3.28 46.69 15.62
N PHE A 679 -3.03 46.11 14.44
CA PHE A 679 -1.88 45.20 14.27
C PHE A 679 -1.33 45.12 12.83
N LEU A 680 -0.28 45.90 12.55
CA LEU A 680 0.91 45.54 11.75
C LEU A 680 1.70 46.79 11.32
N THR A 681 2.97 46.90 11.73
CA THR A 681 4.09 47.26 10.84
C THR A 681 5.43 47.20 11.58
N GLN A 682 6.39 46.49 10.99
CA GLN A 682 7.76 46.99 10.85
C GLN A 682 8.42 46.30 9.66
N LYS A 683 9.10 47.08 8.81
CA LYS A 683 10.01 46.61 7.74
C LYS A 683 11.44 47.03 8.12
N PRO A 684 12.47 46.32 7.64
CA PRO A 684 13.84 46.54 8.10
C PRO A 684 14.46 47.83 7.55
N SER A 685 15.44 48.35 8.29
CA SER A 685 16.36 49.39 7.84
C SER A 685 17.82 48.97 8.13
N THR A 686 18.74 49.44 7.30
CA THR A 686 20.19 49.13 7.34
C THR A 686 20.98 50.26 8.01
N VAL A 687 22.11 49.95 8.68
CA VAL A 687 23.34 50.76 8.80
C VAL A 687 24.41 50.03 9.65
N GLU A 688 25.66 50.04 9.15
CA GLU A 688 27.03 50.02 9.75
C GLU A 688 27.35 49.48 11.18
N ALA A 689 28.61 49.15 11.56
CA ALA A 689 29.80 48.59 10.87
C ALA A 689 30.96 48.32 11.87
N ALA A 690 31.60 47.13 11.83
CA ALA A 690 32.95 46.81 12.35
C ALA A 690 33.32 45.34 12.03
N GLY A 691 34.57 44.91 11.76
CA GLY A 691 35.80 45.67 11.48
C GLY A 691 37.05 44.77 11.36
N GLY A 692 37.60 44.59 10.15
CA GLY A 692 38.83 43.81 9.85
C GLY A 692 38.66 42.27 9.87
N SER A 693 39.43 41.45 9.15
CA SER A 693 40.46 41.63 8.11
C SER A 693 40.58 40.28 7.33
N LEU A 694 41.39 40.04 6.29
CA LEU A 694 42.56 40.70 5.68
C LEU A 694 42.52 40.51 4.14
N ALA A 695 43.57 40.87 3.39
CA ALA A 695 43.60 40.84 1.91
C ALA A 695 44.39 39.69 1.27
N SER A 696 43.91 39.19 0.12
CA SER A 696 44.65 39.03 -1.17
C SER A 696 43.86 38.22 -2.21
N GLN A 697 43.97 38.39 -3.54
CA GLN A 697 44.42 39.52 -4.39
C GLN A 697 43.92 39.29 -5.84
N LYS A 698 44.02 40.28 -6.76
CA LYS A 698 43.58 40.14 -8.18
C LYS A 698 44.25 41.19 -9.09
N ARG A 699 44.57 40.85 -10.35
CA ARG A 699 44.89 41.68 -11.57
C ARG A 699 45.36 40.71 -12.69
N LYS A 700 45.31 41.00 -14.01
CA LYS A 700 45.02 42.19 -14.85
C LYS A 700 44.38 41.67 -16.18
N LEU A 701 43.32 42.25 -16.79
CA LEU A 701 43.11 43.55 -17.46
C LEU A 701 43.94 43.81 -18.76
N GLU A 702 43.36 43.98 -19.99
CA GLU A 702 42.14 43.44 -20.68
C GLU A 702 42.16 43.93 -22.19
N ASP A 703 41.53 43.21 -23.15
CA ASP A 703 41.15 43.64 -24.55
C ASP A 703 40.02 42.68 -25.07
N ALA A 704 38.84 43.02 -25.65
CA ALA A 704 38.41 43.97 -26.72
C ALA A 704 38.35 43.28 -28.13
N VAL A 705 37.31 43.31 -29.00
CA VAL A 705 36.05 44.09 -29.19
C VAL A 705 34.96 43.24 -29.96
N ASP A 706 33.64 43.53 -29.79
CA ASP A 706 32.40 43.25 -30.63
C ASP A 706 32.14 41.87 -31.32
N VAL A 707 30.97 41.17 -31.25
CA VAL A 707 29.51 41.42 -31.50
C VAL A 707 28.99 40.95 -32.91
N VAL A 708 28.58 39.66 -33.00
CA VAL A 708 27.23 39.12 -33.40
C VAL A 708 26.48 39.66 -34.68
N PRO A 709 25.78 38.85 -35.56
CA PRO A 709 25.79 37.41 -35.88
C PRO A 709 25.94 37.01 -37.43
N PRO A 710 25.00 36.39 -38.20
CA PRO A 710 25.05 34.95 -38.61
C PRO A 710 24.91 34.56 -40.12
N HIS A 711 25.04 33.24 -40.39
CA HIS A 711 24.44 32.39 -41.47
C HIS A 711 24.89 32.41 -42.97
N LYS A 712 25.35 31.22 -43.42
CA LYS A 712 25.13 30.50 -44.72
C LYS A 712 25.18 31.24 -46.09
N LYS A 713 26.13 30.85 -46.97
CA LYS A 713 25.90 30.06 -48.24
C LYS A 713 27.15 29.88 -49.16
N HIS A 714 27.26 28.68 -49.78
CA HIS A 714 27.84 28.32 -51.12
C HIS A 714 29.37 28.41 -51.43
N GLY A 715 29.92 27.33 -52.04
CA GLY A 715 30.59 27.46 -53.37
C GLY A 715 31.98 26.82 -53.70
N VAL A 716 31.98 25.68 -54.43
CA VAL A 716 32.75 25.41 -55.70
C VAL A 716 34.29 25.07 -55.73
N GLU A 717 34.60 23.85 -56.25
CA GLU A 717 35.78 23.35 -57.06
C GLU A 717 37.27 23.48 -56.56
N ARG A 718 38.30 22.74 -57.04
CA ARG A 718 38.49 21.53 -57.93
C ARG A 718 39.88 20.87 -57.69
N SER A 719 40.07 19.58 -58.02
CA SER A 719 41.20 19.01 -58.81
C SER A 719 41.45 17.49 -58.59
N ILE A 720 42.10 16.83 -59.56
CA ILE A 720 42.30 15.37 -59.78
C ILE A 720 43.68 15.21 -60.49
N PRO A 721 44.57 14.24 -60.17
CA PRO A 721 44.59 12.97 -60.94
C PRO A 721 45.16 11.67 -60.30
N GLU A 722 44.87 10.58 -61.03
CA GLU A 722 45.68 9.36 -61.25
C GLU A 722 45.63 8.11 -60.34
N ARG A 723 45.94 6.98 -61.00
CA ARG A 723 45.82 5.54 -60.64
C ARG A 723 46.93 4.81 -61.41
N PRO A 724 47.49 3.66 -60.97
CA PRO A 724 47.18 2.39 -61.70
C PRO A 724 47.38 1.03 -60.97
N VAL A 725 46.86 -0.04 -61.59
CA VAL A 725 47.41 -1.44 -61.70
C VAL A 725 47.59 -2.35 -60.45
N ALA A 726 46.56 -3.17 -60.19
CA ALA A 726 46.45 -4.65 -60.34
C ALA A 726 47.32 -5.72 -59.58
N ALA A 727 46.66 -6.90 -59.45
CA ALA A 727 47.18 -8.29 -59.39
C ALA A 727 47.83 -8.84 -58.08
N ALA A 728 47.90 -10.17 -57.82
CA ALA A 728 47.05 -11.34 -58.11
C ALA A 728 47.63 -12.61 -57.41
N ALA A 729 46.83 -13.70 -57.29
CA ALA A 729 47.27 -15.13 -57.15
C ALA A 729 48.01 -15.58 -55.84
N GLU A 730 48.06 -16.86 -55.42
CA GLU A 730 47.25 -18.08 -55.70
C GLU A 730 47.43 -19.21 -54.64
N LYS A 731 46.37 -20.04 -54.48
CA LYS A 731 46.30 -21.51 -54.22
C LYS A 731 47.42 -22.30 -53.50
N LYS A 732 47.05 -23.07 -52.46
CA LYS A 732 46.82 -24.56 -52.43
C LYS A 732 46.53 -25.02 -50.96
N ALA A 733 45.63 -25.94 -50.59
CA ALA A 733 44.96 -27.13 -51.18
C ALA A 733 45.67 -28.48 -50.92
N VAL A 734 44.90 -29.60 -50.85
CA VAL A 734 45.26 -31.00 -50.44
C VAL A 734 45.35 -31.17 -48.90
N GLU A 735 44.79 -32.16 -48.18
CA GLU A 735 43.71 -33.22 -48.31
C GLU A 735 43.44 -33.79 -46.87
N GLY A 736 42.44 -34.63 -46.53
CA GLY A 736 41.30 -35.24 -47.24
C GLY A 736 40.45 -36.21 -46.34
N GLU A 737 39.19 -36.46 -46.74
CA GLU A 737 38.29 -37.63 -46.49
C GLU A 737 37.83 -38.00 -45.04
N GLY A 738 36.57 -38.34 -44.74
CA GLY A 738 35.28 -38.44 -45.47
C GLY A 738 34.09 -38.42 -44.46
N GLU A 739 32.78 -38.61 -44.77
CA GLU A 739 32.05 -39.06 -45.97
C GLU A 739 30.51 -38.82 -45.79
N SER A 740 29.73 -38.58 -46.88
CA SER A 740 28.23 -38.70 -47.01
C SER A 740 27.30 -37.76 -46.17
N ASP A 741 26.18 -37.17 -46.67
CA ASP A 741 25.61 -37.01 -48.04
C ASP A 741 24.58 -35.84 -48.12
N ASP A 742 24.20 -35.48 -49.36
CA ASP A 742 23.08 -34.65 -49.89
C ASP A 742 22.88 -33.21 -49.33
N GLU A 743 22.88 -32.12 -50.10
CA GLU A 743 22.18 -31.74 -51.36
C GLU A 743 20.68 -31.40 -51.21
N SER A 744 20.11 -30.36 -51.84
CA SER A 744 20.62 -29.43 -52.89
C SER A 744 19.97 -28.01 -52.83
N VAL A 745 20.50 -27.14 -53.71
CA VAL A 745 20.19 -25.73 -54.03
C VAL A 745 18.76 -25.50 -54.61
N ASP A 746 18.25 -24.30 -54.94
CA ASP A 746 18.91 -23.04 -55.34
C ASP A 746 18.08 -21.75 -55.10
N LEU A 747 18.67 -20.61 -55.46
CA LEU A 747 18.17 -19.23 -55.34
C LEU A 747 17.14 -18.85 -56.42
N ASN A 748 16.36 -17.80 -56.13
CA ASN A 748 16.32 -16.64 -57.03
C ASN A 748 16.01 -15.34 -56.26
N MET A 749 16.38 -14.20 -56.84
CA MET A 749 16.30 -12.87 -56.24
C MET A 749 16.05 -11.85 -57.34
N ASP A 750 14.82 -11.34 -57.42
CA ASP A 750 14.43 -10.29 -58.36
C ASP A 750 13.96 -9.06 -57.58
N LEU A 751 14.46 -7.89 -58.01
CA LEU A 751 14.04 -6.56 -57.60
C LEU A 751 13.54 -5.86 -58.85
N ASP A 752 12.32 -5.33 -58.81
CA ASP A 752 11.86 -4.29 -59.73
C ASP A 752 11.57 -3.03 -58.90
N ASP A 753 12.22 -1.92 -59.28
CA ASP A 753 11.88 -0.56 -58.86
C ASP A 753 10.79 0.01 -59.80
N LEU A 754 10.38 1.27 -59.58
CA LEU A 754 9.59 2.12 -60.49
C LEU A 754 8.06 1.83 -60.51
N ASP A 755 7.13 2.81 -60.64
CA ASP A 755 7.23 4.28 -60.75
C ASP A 755 5.96 4.97 -60.16
N ASP A 756 6.11 6.26 -59.82
CA ASP A 756 5.18 7.42 -59.93
C ASP A 756 3.74 7.47 -59.34
N GLU A 757 3.36 8.73 -58.99
CA GLU A 757 2.10 9.52 -59.24
C GLU A 757 0.70 8.83 -59.23
N GLU A 758 -0.44 9.46 -58.85
CA GLU A 758 -0.78 10.79 -58.31
C GLU A 758 -2.15 10.72 -57.56
N ASP A 759 -2.73 11.88 -57.20
CA ASP A 759 -4.01 12.18 -56.53
C ASP A 759 -5.27 11.31 -56.84
N GLU A 760 -6.15 11.10 -55.84
CA GLU A 760 -7.52 11.69 -55.73
C GLU A 760 -8.32 11.19 -54.47
N ASP A 761 -9.21 12.05 -53.95
CA ASP A 761 -10.23 11.90 -52.87
C ASP A 761 -9.86 11.28 -51.48
#